data_AF-A0A4Y9Z9Z5-F1
#
_entry.id   AF-A0A4Y9Z9Z5-F1
#
_cell.length_a   1.000
_cell.length_b   1.000
_cell.length_c   1.000
_cell.angle_alpha   90.00
_cell.angle_beta   90.00
_cell.angle_gamma   90.00
#
_symmetry.space_group_name_H-M   'P 1'
#
loop_
_entity.id
_entity.type
_entity.pdbx_description
1 polymer ?
#
loop_
_entity_poly.entity_id
_entity_poly.type
_entity_poly.pdbx_seq_one_letter_code
_entity_poly.pdbx_strand_id
1 'polypeptide(L)'
;MNALQIATTGALKILRNARVAKPVLEAGEALIRVKAAGVNSSDAANVLGWMPGTPPLRIPGRDFAGEVVEVSEPTAKGWVGAEVWGTGGARGFAEDGSFAEYLKVPIAGLSHKPRTLDNAHAASISLPWLCAWITTVTLGKVEAGQNVVIIGVNGAIGAAAAQLCKARGAASIFGTYRSPPTTTVPPYVTPIILSTSDSPHPIRAALEKHGLLNKVDVLLDCAGYEDPFNDALGAMNDSGSARVVVMAVHRKDGMFLIDLRTMYMRALKLLGMKSSMLSQVEVKEVLDYVADKFDQGVFTVGGEVAEVSMWDEKKLDVYNHMPYSKKRSETTCISDIKNAAREQRGLIAREKVNIVSRRQTVTVTAAPGRSLTSLGQDQPTAVTGPFGVRRMSLPTVSRDLPRRPEEGGHSIKVRWGFGALEQGDMATYRYHYLDRVVPTLCAMASTQAASSPELKRTASESSAFQEKADTKDGSIDEEQVVDVDAGSVSTEIIENAEDVAVQIISTDDDPTLPVLTFRSIFLGIGLSAFGSVLGTIYTFKPQNATVSQLFCLIIAYVLGTAMHAFIPSHGLWRYLNPGPFNIKEHTAIVIMSSTASTVAIAMEIIAALDLFYDIRLNGAVAIFQIFASQMIGYGFAGLLRNLLVYPTYAFYPTYISVVNLLQSLHFGGLLNHKKRRYFWIVFGAIFFWEWIPQYPFPLLTAFSVICLVDNGRSTFVRNLFGAGSSNEGIGLLSFSSSWTLITQGFPLVWPWQTLGMALGYIVLTTCYYSNVFQGRDLVFMSTSLFGSDGNAYNQTAVLTPDSKLDPSKLAEVGLPRFTTTYTVSQLTYNLSLGAAIVHVFLWHWKELREAFGGLRFLTNNAEIDDPHYNVMKKYKEVPQWWYLTLLVISLAVGIICSYTGGSGVVLIPWWSILLFTAISAFIAICLGFISATTGFNLSVKYAIQVIAAFVHPGQPITNMYVNLYGNSTSFQTLYLLQDLKLGQYTKLPPRWTFAAQMAGSIIGSIFNYTMMRTIVTNNRDVLRDPVGTRVWSGWIIQQYNSTSVAMGAFGKELFTFGNPYWLIPFAIFLGLFAPLPFWLIHRYSPKASWLARAAAYINTPIILLYIGYLPYSVNGQWWSCLVIGFASQYWARSRRPKWFKKYNYLTSAALDGGSQVIMFILSFAVFGASGNAVDFPNWWGNPANLSVDRCAATD
;
A
#
# COMPACT_ATOMS: atom_id res chain seq x y z
N MET A 1 -30.28 31.88 22.27
CA MET A 1 -30.27 32.49 20.94
C MET A 1 -30.54 31.45 19.85
N ASN A 2 -30.87 31.90 18.65
CA ASN A 2 -30.77 31.10 17.43
C ASN A 2 -29.32 31.11 16.91
N ALA A 3 -28.88 29.99 16.35
CA ALA A 3 -27.61 29.85 15.64
C ALA A 3 -27.70 28.74 14.58
N LEU A 4 -26.83 28.78 13.58
CA LEU A 4 -26.58 27.63 12.70
C LEU A 4 -25.45 26.80 13.29
N GLN A 5 -25.73 25.54 13.62
CA GLN A 5 -24.73 24.62 14.19
C GLN A 5 -24.47 23.43 13.25
N ILE A 6 -23.26 22.88 13.32
CA ILE A 6 -22.91 21.58 12.76
C ILE A 6 -22.62 20.58 13.89
N ALA A 7 -23.31 19.43 13.86
CA ALA A 7 -23.06 18.35 14.82
C ALA A 7 -21.79 17.56 14.49
N THR A 8 -21.46 17.44 13.20
CA THR A 8 -20.26 16.79 12.64
C THR A 8 -19.79 17.57 11.41
N THR A 9 -18.66 17.19 10.80
CA THR A 9 -18.22 17.71 9.50
C THR A 9 -18.50 16.69 8.38
N GLY A 10 -18.60 17.16 7.12
CA GLY A 10 -18.52 16.30 5.93
C GLY A 10 -19.48 16.64 4.78
N ALA A 11 -20.55 17.39 5.02
CA ALA A 11 -21.51 17.78 3.99
C ALA A 11 -22.27 19.07 4.35
N LEU A 12 -22.42 20.00 3.42
CA LEU A 12 -23.02 21.33 3.66
C LEU A 12 -24.44 21.25 4.24
N LYS A 13 -25.22 20.23 3.85
CA LYS A 13 -26.58 19.93 4.34
C LYS A 13 -26.69 19.50 5.82
N ILE A 14 -25.61 19.57 6.61
CA ILE A 14 -25.63 19.26 8.06
C ILE A 14 -25.67 20.51 8.94
N LEU A 15 -25.54 21.71 8.35
CA LEU A 15 -25.93 22.97 8.98
C LEU A 15 -27.43 22.93 9.33
N ARG A 16 -27.76 23.25 10.58
CA ARG A 16 -29.15 23.32 11.06
C ARG A 16 -29.33 24.49 12.02
N ASN A 17 -30.54 25.05 12.04
CA ASN A 17 -30.96 25.95 13.11
C ASN A 17 -30.96 25.22 14.45
N ALA A 18 -30.28 25.79 15.43
CA ALA A 18 -30.22 25.32 16.81
C ALA A 18 -30.62 26.46 17.77
N ARG A 19 -31.37 26.09 18.83
CA ARG A 19 -31.54 26.93 20.02
C ARG A 19 -30.38 26.64 20.97
N VAL A 20 -29.48 27.61 21.12
CA VAL A 20 -28.29 27.52 21.98
C VAL A 20 -28.36 28.56 23.10
N ALA A 21 -27.54 28.40 24.14
CA ALA A 21 -27.39 29.43 25.17
C ALA A 21 -26.91 30.76 24.56
N LYS A 22 -27.29 31.90 25.17
CA LYS A 22 -26.63 33.18 24.90
C LYS A 22 -25.20 33.09 25.47
N PRO A 23 -24.14 33.54 24.77
CA PRO A 23 -22.79 33.52 25.33
C PRO A 23 -22.72 34.33 26.64
N VAL A 24 -22.01 33.78 27.62
CA VAL A 24 -21.61 34.49 28.84
C VAL A 24 -20.26 35.15 28.56
N LEU A 25 -20.06 36.38 29.02
CA LEU A 25 -18.81 37.11 28.85
C LEU A 25 -17.81 36.77 29.95
N GLU A 26 -16.58 36.50 29.56
CA GLU A 26 -15.41 36.47 30.42
C GLU A 26 -14.79 37.88 30.52
N ALA A 27 -13.79 38.08 31.38
CA ALA A 27 -13.06 39.35 31.46
C ALA A 27 -12.37 39.67 30.12
N GLY A 28 -12.30 40.94 29.74
CA GLY A 28 -11.79 41.37 28.43
C GLY A 28 -12.73 41.16 27.25
N GLU A 29 -13.97 40.69 27.44
CA GLU A 29 -14.91 40.38 26.34
C GLU A 29 -16.09 41.36 26.20
N ALA A 30 -16.57 41.48 24.96
CA ALA A 30 -17.77 42.18 24.52
C ALA A 30 -18.73 41.23 23.80
N LEU A 31 -20.03 41.46 23.94
CA LEU A 31 -21.07 40.74 23.20
C LEU A 31 -21.59 41.59 22.04
N ILE A 32 -21.54 41.03 20.85
CA ILE A 32 -22.06 41.64 19.62
C ILE A 32 -23.42 41.01 19.31
N ARG A 33 -24.44 41.83 19.07
CA ARG A 33 -25.64 41.41 18.32
C ARG A 33 -25.31 41.45 16.85
N VAL A 34 -25.30 40.28 16.20
CA VAL A 34 -24.96 40.17 14.77
C VAL A 34 -26.12 40.70 13.94
N LYS A 35 -25.88 41.72 13.11
CA LYS A 35 -26.84 42.24 12.12
C LYS A 35 -26.68 41.48 10.79
N ALA A 36 -25.43 41.20 10.43
CA ALA A 36 -25.03 40.54 9.19
C ALA A 36 -23.78 39.66 9.38
N ALA A 37 -23.67 38.55 8.66
CA ALA A 37 -22.51 37.66 8.65
C ALA A 37 -22.11 37.24 7.23
N GLY A 38 -20.84 37.36 6.86
CA GLY A 38 -20.34 37.01 5.53
C GLY A 38 -20.10 35.51 5.38
N VAL A 39 -20.52 34.93 4.25
CA VAL A 39 -20.33 33.49 3.98
C VAL A 39 -19.07 33.26 3.15
N ASN A 40 -18.02 32.72 3.78
CA ASN A 40 -16.74 32.56 3.12
C ASN A 40 -16.47 31.14 2.60
N SER A 41 -15.56 31.06 1.62
CA SER A 41 -15.03 29.78 1.13
C SER A 41 -14.33 28.96 2.24
N SER A 42 -13.73 29.60 3.24
CA SER A 42 -13.22 28.91 4.44
C SER A 42 -14.30 28.14 5.17
N ASP A 43 -15.51 28.70 5.23
CA ASP A 43 -16.58 28.21 6.09
C ASP A 43 -17.25 26.99 5.45
N ALA A 44 -17.33 27.00 4.11
CA ALA A 44 -17.67 25.83 3.30
C ALA A 44 -16.69 24.67 3.52
N ALA A 45 -15.38 24.94 3.41
CA ALA A 45 -14.32 23.95 3.59
C ALA A 45 -14.28 23.38 5.03
N ASN A 46 -14.57 24.22 6.02
CA ASN A 46 -14.72 23.86 7.42
C ASN A 46 -15.89 22.89 7.65
N VAL A 47 -17.10 23.26 7.21
CA VAL A 47 -18.30 22.40 7.30
C VAL A 47 -18.13 21.07 6.54
N LEU A 48 -17.38 21.09 5.43
CA LEU A 48 -17.02 19.90 4.67
C LEU A 48 -15.92 19.04 5.32
N GLY A 49 -15.26 19.49 6.38
CA GLY A 49 -14.20 18.77 7.08
C GLY A 49 -12.85 18.75 6.35
N TRP A 50 -12.61 19.70 5.43
CA TRP A 50 -11.35 19.81 4.68
C TRP A 50 -10.28 20.59 5.45
N MET A 51 -10.67 21.32 6.49
CA MET A 51 -9.76 22.00 7.42
C MET A 51 -9.71 21.20 8.74
N PRO A 52 -8.53 20.73 9.19
CA PRO A 52 -8.42 19.94 10.41
C PRO A 52 -8.57 20.82 11.67
N GLY A 53 -9.02 20.20 12.78
CA GLY A 53 -9.04 20.82 14.11
C GLY A 53 -10.39 21.41 14.55
N THR A 54 -11.43 21.40 13.72
CA THR A 54 -12.79 21.81 14.12
C THR A 54 -13.47 20.71 14.95
N PRO A 55 -13.82 20.95 16.23
CA PRO A 55 -14.53 19.97 17.04
C PRO A 55 -16.01 19.84 16.62
N PRO A 56 -16.66 18.69 16.92
CA PRO A 56 -18.12 18.54 16.85
C PRO A 56 -18.89 19.61 17.65
N LEU A 57 -20.15 19.85 17.29
CA LEU A 57 -21.05 20.83 17.92
C LEU A 57 -20.58 22.30 17.82
N ARG A 58 -20.11 22.70 16.63
CA ARG A 58 -19.61 24.07 16.32
C ARG A 58 -20.66 24.93 15.62
N ILE A 59 -20.76 26.21 15.98
CA ILE A 59 -21.38 27.27 15.17
C ILE A 59 -20.34 27.79 14.16
N PRO A 60 -20.56 27.70 12.84
CA PRO A 60 -19.61 28.22 11.84
C PRO A 60 -19.77 29.73 11.60
N GLY A 61 -19.01 30.25 10.62
CA GLY A 61 -19.02 31.66 10.22
C GLY A 61 -17.96 32.47 10.96
N ARG A 62 -17.31 33.39 10.25
CA ARG A 62 -16.16 34.15 10.76
C ARG A 62 -16.40 35.65 10.78
N ASP A 63 -17.05 36.13 9.72
CA ASP A 63 -17.22 37.54 9.45
C ASP A 63 -18.54 38.03 10.04
N PHE A 64 -18.51 39.20 10.66
CA PHE A 64 -19.70 39.83 11.22
C PHE A 64 -19.68 41.34 11.00
N ALA A 65 -20.86 41.92 10.93
CA ALA A 65 -21.15 43.32 11.21
C ALA A 65 -22.36 43.37 12.15
N GLY A 66 -22.33 44.27 13.13
CA GLY A 66 -23.28 44.26 14.22
C GLY A 66 -23.08 45.39 15.22
N GLU A 67 -23.60 45.18 16.42
CA GLU A 67 -23.72 46.20 17.46
C GLU A 67 -23.27 45.63 18.80
N VAL A 68 -22.39 46.33 19.52
CA VAL A 68 -21.99 45.94 20.87
C VAL A 68 -23.18 46.15 21.80
N VAL A 69 -23.69 45.09 22.42
CA VAL A 69 -24.84 45.17 23.35
C VAL A 69 -24.45 45.04 24.82
N GLU A 70 -23.25 44.53 25.10
CA GLU A 70 -22.81 44.18 26.44
C GLU A 70 -21.27 44.13 26.46
N VAL A 71 -20.67 44.49 27.59
CA VAL A 71 -19.22 44.40 27.84
C VAL A 71 -18.97 43.91 29.26
N SER A 72 -17.94 43.10 29.45
CA SER A 72 -17.54 42.58 30.76
C SER A 72 -16.99 43.65 31.70
N GLU A 73 -16.39 44.71 31.15
CA GLU A 73 -15.64 45.71 31.91
C GLU A 73 -16.35 47.08 31.96
N PRO A 74 -16.52 47.71 33.15
CA PRO A 74 -17.13 49.03 33.28
C PRO A 74 -16.40 50.14 32.52
N THR A 75 -15.08 50.04 32.37
CA THR A 75 -14.21 50.92 31.57
C THR A 75 -14.56 50.89 30.08
N ALA A 76 -15.02 49.76 29.56
CA ALA A 76 -15.37 49.57 28.17
C ALA A 76 -16.81 49.99 27.82
N LYS A 77 -17.60 50.52 28.77
CA LYS A 77 -19.02 50.88 28.57
C LYS A 77 -19.28 51.82 27.38
N GLY A 78 -18.31 52.66 27.01
CA GLY A 78 -18.41 53.54 25.84
C GLY A 78 -18.55 52.81 24.49
N TRP A 79 -18.26 51.51 24.44
CA TRP A 79 -18.52 50.69 23.25
C TRP A 79 -19.99 50.28 23.09
N VAL A 80 -20.81 50.27 24.14
CA VAL A 80 -22.19 49.77 24.05
C VAL A 80 -23.04 50.67 23.15
N GLY A 81 -23.66 50.09 22.14
CA GLY A 81 -24.38 50.78 21.06
C GLY A 81 -23.52 51.12 19.84
N ALA A 82 -22.20 50.88 19.87
CA ALA A 82 -21.33 51.11 18.71
C ALA A 82 -21.57 50.07 17.61
N GLU A 83 -21.67 50.52 16.35
CA GLU A 83 -21.59 49.63 15.19
C GLU A 83 -20.15 49.19 14.94
N VAL A 84 -19.97 47.87 14.88
CA VAL A 84 -18.67 47.20 14.79
C VAL A 84 -18.69 46.09 13.75
N TRP A 85 -17.51 45.74 13.26
CA TRP A 85 -17.31 44.67 12.30
C TRP A 85 -16.05 43.88 12.62
N GLY A 86 -15.93 42.66 12.10
CA GLY A 86 -14.78 41.83 12.38
C GLY A 86 -14.72 40.50 11.64
N THR A 87 -13.59 39.83 11.82
CA THR A 87 -13.24 38.50 11.31
C THR A 87 -12.12 37.92 12.19
N GLY A 88 -11.33 36.97 11.71
CA GLY A 88 -10.04 36.58 12.30
C GLY A 88 -10.11 35.66 13.53
N GLY A 89 -8.94 35.26 14.01
CA GLY A 89 -8.76 34.31 15.12
C GLY A 89 -9.32 32.91 14.83
N ALA A 90 -9.66 32.19 15.90
CA ALA A 90 -10.17 30.81 15.84
C ALA A 90 -11.71 30.71 15.72
N ARG A 91 -12.39 31.86 15.65
CA ARG A 91 -13.84 32.00 15.41
C ARG A 91 -14.32 31.18 14.22
N GLY A 92 -15.41 30.44 14.43
CA GLY A 92 -16.00 29.50 13.48
C GLY A 92 -15.29 28.14 13.39
N PHE A 93 -14.08 28.00 13.96
CA PHE A 93 -13.28 26.77 13.96
C PHE A 93 -13.17 26.18 15.37
N ALA A 94 -12.27 26.71 16.21
CA ALA A 94 -12.09 26.26 17.60
C ALA A 94 -12.93 27.08 18.61
N GLU A 95 -13.49 28.21 18.16
CA GLU A 95 -14.46 29.05 18.88
C GLU A 95 -15.77 29.13 18.06
N ASP A 96 -16.90 29.40 18.71
CA ASP A 96 -18.18 29.57 18.00
C ASP A 96 -18.22 30.83 17.12
N GLY A 97 -18.89 30.69 15.98
CA GLY A 97 -18.84 31.61 14.86
C GLY A 97 -19.96 32.64 14.76
N SER A 98 -19.90 33.44 13.70
CA SER A 98 -20.82 34.56 13.46
C SER A 98 -22.20 34.16 12.93
N PHE A 99 -22.47 32.89 12.64
CA PHE A 99 -23.82 32.43 12.25
C PHE A 99 -24.73 32.22 13.47
N ALA A 100 -24.87 33.25 14.31
CA ALA A 100 -25.72 33.29 15.49
C ALA A 100 -26.26 34.71 15.74
N GLU A 101 -27.36 34.85 16.52
CA GLU A 101 -27.88 36.17 16.90
C GLU A 101 -26.89 37.00 17.74
N TYR A 102 -26.05 36.32 18.52
CA TYR A 102 -25.04 36.94 19.39
C TYR A 102 -23.69 36.21 19.30
N LEU A 103 -22.61 36.98 19.35
CA LEU A 103 -21.22 36.54 19.23
C LEU A 103 -20.36 37.21 20.30
N LYS A 104 -19.45 36.49 20.95
CA LYS A 104 -18.45 37.08 21.86
C LYS A 104 -17.15 37.42 21.14
N VAL A 105 -16.56 38.57 21.47
CA VAL A 105 -15.37 39.15 20.84
C VAL A 105 -14.54 39.85 21.92
N PRO A 106 -13.20 39.71 21.95
CA PRO A 106 -12.37 40.51 22.86
C PRO A 106 -12.55 42.01 22.63
N ILE A 107 -12.65 42.80 23.71
CA ILE A 107 -12.78 44.27 23.68
C ILE A 107 -11.62 44.91 22.89
N ALA A 108 -10.40 44.38 23.07
CA ALA A 108 -9.21 44.81 22.35
C ALA A 108 -9.23 44.49 20.83
N GLY A 109 -10.18 43.68 20.36
CA GLY A 109 -10.39 43.35 18.95
C GLY A 109 -11.56 44.10 18.29
N LEU A 110 -12.19 45.08 18.96
CA LEU A 110 -13.32 45.83 18.41
C LEU A 110 -12.85 46.88 17.38
N SER A 111 -13.22 46.69 16.11
CA SER A 111 -13.08 47.68 15.04
C SER A 111 -14.43 48.33 14.73
N HIS A 112 -14.45 49.65 14.53
CA HIS A 112 -15.67 50.35 14.11
C HIS A 112 -16.01 49.99 12.66
N LYS A 113 -17.29 49.72 12.39
CA LYS A 113 -17.76 49.51 11.02
C LYS A 113 -17.53 50.79 10.19
N PRO A 114 -17.09 50.70 8.92
CA PRO A 114 -17.05 51.86 8.02
C PRO A 114 -18.40 52.58 8.00
N ARG A 115 -18.38 53.92 8.00
CA ARG A 115 -19.59 54.75 7.97
C ARG A 115 -20.25 54.73 6.60
N THR A 116 -19.45 54.57 5.55
CA THR A 116 -19.88 54.52 4.14
C THR A 116 -20.50 53.18 3.72
N LEU A 117 -20.39 52.13 4.53
CA LEU A 117 -20.93 50.80 4.23
C LEU A 117 -22.07 50.42 5.17
N ASP A 118 -23.09 49.76 4.66
CA ASP A 118 -24.07 49.07 5.49
C ASP A 118 -23.49 47.78 6.12
N ASN A 119 -24.28 47.15 6.98
CA ASN A 119 -23.88 45.92 7.68
C ASN A 119 -23.70 44.74 6.70
N ALA A 120 -24.47 44.67 5.60
CA ALA A 120 -24.38 43.56 4.66
C ALA A 120 -23.07 43.60 3.84
N HIS A 121 -22.69 44.80 3.37
CA HIS A 121 -21.42 45.05 2.68
C HIS A 121 -20.23 44.88 3.62
N ALA A 122 -20.26 45.45 4.83
CA ALA A 122 -19.17 45.32 5.80
C ALA A 122 -18.88 43.84 6.13
N ALA A 123 -19.91 43.07 6.51
CA ALA A 123 -19.75 41.64 6.80
C ALA A 123 -19.31 40.82 5.57
N SER A 124 -19.62 41.27 4.35
CA SER A 124 -19.23 40.57 3.11
C SER A 124 -17.73 40.66 2.78
N ILE A 125 -17.01 41.66 3.34
CA ILE A 125 -15.64 41.99 2.94
C ILE A 125 -14.59 41.83 4.06
N SER A 126 -14.98 41.56 5.32
CA SER A 126 -14.05 41.44 6.46
C SER A 126 -12.89 40.46 6.24
N LEU A 127 -13.15 39.15 6.04
CA LEU A 127 -12.10 38.18 5.73
C LEU A 127 -11.45 38.45 4.36
N PRO A 128 -12.18 38.84 3.30
CA PRO A 128 -11.57 39.19 2.04
C PRO A 128 -10.44 40.24 2.13
N TRP A 129 -10.63 41.32 2.90
CA TRP A 129 -9.60 42.35 3.07
C TRP A 129 -8.49 41.93 4.04
N LEU A 130 -8.79 41.19 5.11
CA LEU A 130 -7.75 40.62 5.97
C LEU A 130 -6.83 39.67 5.18
N CYS A 131 -7.40 38.77 4.38
CA CYS A 131 -6.64 37.88 3.51
C CYS A 131 -5.84 38.66 2.47
N ALA A 132 -6.41 39.69 1.85
CA ALA A 132 -5.70 40.55 0.91
C ALA A 132 -4.54 41.32 1.56
N TRP A 133 -4.70 41.78 2.80
CA TRP A 133 -3.66 42.45 3.58
C TRP A 133 -2.50 41.52 3.90
N ILE A 134 -2.76 40.34 4.49
CA ILE A 134 -1.70 39.38 4.82
C ILE A 134 -0.97 38.95 3.53
N THR A 135 -1.70 38.77 2.43
CA THR A 135 -1.18 38.37 1.12
C THR A 135 -0.31 39.46 0.48
N THR A 136 -0.76 40.72 0.49
CA THR A 136 -0.09 41.84 -0.21
C THR A 136 0.97 42.54 0.65
N VAL A 137 0.71 42.73 1.93
CA VAL A 137 1.48 43.58 2.85
C VAL A 137 2.38 42.74 3.76
N THR A 138 1.84 41.74 4.46
CA THR A 138 2.61 40.96 5.45
C THR A 138 3.58 39.98 4.80
N LEU A 139 3.10 39.19 3.83
CA LEU A 139 3.88 38.14 3.15
C LEU A 139 4.47 38.64 1.82
N GLY A 140 3.61 39.13 0.91
CA GLY A 140 4.04 39.63 -0.39
C GLY A 140 4.96 40.85 -0.29
N LYS A 141 4.79 41.68 0.75
CA LYS A 141 5.55 42.92 1.00
C LYS A 141 5.70 43.76 -0.27
N VAL A 142 4.60 43.97 -1.00
CA VAL A 142 4.60 44.76 -2.25
C VAL A 142 5.11 46.17 -1.95
N GLU A 143 6.08 46.65 -2.71
CA GLU A 143 6.68 47.97 -2.59
C GLU A 143 6.43 48.81 -3.84
N ALA A 144 6.64 50.13 -3.72
CA ALA A 144 6.49 51.03 -4.85
C ALA A 144 7.45 50.65 -5.99
N GLY A 145 6.96 50.69 -7.23
CA GLY A 145 7.75 50.32 -8.41
C GLY A 145 7.74 48.82 -8.79
N GLN A 146 7.18 47.93 -7.96
CA GLN A 146 7.18 46.48 -8.24
C GLN A 146 6.05 46.04 -9.20
N ASN A 147 6.31 45.01 -9.99
CA ASN A 147 5.36 44.37 -10.89
C ASN A 147 4.67 43.20 -10.21
N VAL A 148 3.33 43.21 -10.17
CA VAL A 148 2.51 42.23 -9.46
C VAL A 148 1.60 41.45 -10.42
N VAL A 149 1.55 40.13 -10.28
CA VAL A 149 0.54 39.27 -10.92
C VAL A 149 -0.43 38.75 -9.86
N ILE A 150 -1.74 38.90 -10.09
CA ILE A 150 -2.82 38.45 -9.21
C ILE A 150 -3.65 37.40 -9.94
N ILE A 151 -3.55 36.14 -9.53
CA ILE A 151 -4.35 35.06 -10.12
C ILE A 151 -5.77 35.11 -9.53
N GLY A 152 -6.78 35.23 -10.39
CA GLY A 152 -8.19 35.31 -9.97
C GLY A 152 -8.59 36.66 -9.40
N VAL A 153 -8.10 37.76 -10.00
CA VAL A 153 -8.37 39.15 -9.56
C VAL A 153 -9.86 39.48 -9.39
N ASN A 154 -10.75 38.77 -10.11
CA ASN A 154 -12.20 38.94 -10.05
C ASN A 154 -12.88 38.23 -8.85
N GLY A 155 -12.12 37.68 -7.90
CA GLY A 155 -12.63 37.25 -6.60
C GLY A 155 -12.47 38.36 -5.55
N ALA A 156 -13.28 38.37 -4.50
CA ALA A 156 -13.28 39.43 -3.48
C ALA A 156 -11.88 39.75 -2.92
N ILE A 157 -11.07 38.71 -2.64
CA ILE A 157 -9.68 38.88 -2.15
C ILE A 157 -8.75 39.39 -3.25
N GLY A 158 -8.92 38.95 -4.50
CA GLY A 158 -8.13 39.44 -5.64
C GLY A 158 -8.39 40.92 -5.94
N ALA A 159 -9.64 41.36 -5.83
CA ALA A 159 -10.03 42.76 -6.02
C ALA A 159 -9.52 43.66 -4.89
N ALA A 160 -9.58 43.20 -3.64
CA ALA A 160 -8.97 43.88 -2.50
C ALA A 160 -7.42 43.93 -2.61
N ALA A 161 -6.78 42.84 -3.04
CA ALA A 161 -5.34 42.79 -3.27
C ALA A 161 -4.90 43.76 -4.38
N ALA A 162 -5.66 43.88 -5.47
CA ALA A 162 -5.39 44.88 -6.51
C ALA A 162 -5.48 46.32 -5.99
N GLN A 163 -6.47 46.63 -5.15
CA GLN A 163 -6.59 47.95 -4.50
C GLN A 163 -5.43 48.23 -3.53
N LEU A 164 -4.99 47.23 -2.75
CA LEU A 164 -3.82 47.34 -1.87
C LEU A 164 -2.51 47.49 -2.65
N CYS A 165 -2.32 46.78 -3.77
CA CYS A 165 -1.16 46.95 -4.65
C CYS A 165 -1.11 48.37 -5.23
N LYS A 166 -2.25 48.90 -5.67
CA LYS A 166 -2.38 50.28 -6.16
C LYS A 166 -2.04 51.30 -5.06
N ALA A 167 -2.60 51.13 -3.86
CA ALA A 167 -2.35 52.01 -2.72
C ALA A 167 -0.90 51.97 -2.21
N ARG A 168 -0.16 50.91 -2.54
CA ARG A 168 1.28 50.75 -2.23
C ARG A 168 2.22 51.12 -3.39
N GLY A 169 1.69 51.63 -4.50
CA GLY A 169 2.47 52.17 -5.61
C GLY A 169 3.11 51.14 -6.54
N ALA A 170 2.55 49.93 -6.65
CA ALA A 170 3.01 48.93 -7.63
C ALA A 170 3.03 49.50 -9.06
N ALA A 171 4.11 49.29 -9.81
CA ALA A 171 4.30 49.84 -11.15
C ALA A 171 3.35 49.24 -12.21
N SER A 172 2.95 47.98 -12.02
CA SER A 172 1.99 47.30 -12.87
C SER A 172 1.29 46.17 -12.11
N ILE A 173 -0.02 46.04 -12.33
CA ILE A 173 -0.87 45.04 -11.68
C ILE A 173 -1.57 44.24 -12.77
N PHE A 174 -1.13 43.01 -12.99
CA PHE A 174 -1.73 42.09 -13.95
C PHE A 174 -2.72 41.17 -13.25
N GLY A 175 -3.98 41.18 -13.68
CA GLY A 175 -5.05 40.43 -13.03
C GLY A 175 -5.61 39.34 -13.95
N THR A 176 -5.60 38.07 -13.51
CA THR A 176 -6.13 36.98 -14.34
C THR A 176 -7.64 36.82 -14.20
N TYR A 177 -8.31 36.74 -15.35
CA TYR A 177 -9.74 36.51 -15.51
C TYR A 177 -9.93 35.17 -16.23
N ARG A 178 -10.82 34.30 -15.72
CA ARG A 178 -11.09 33.00 -16.37
C ARG A 178 -11.61 33.16 -17.79
N SER A 179 -12.46 34.16 -18.01
CA SER A 179 -13.13 34.49 -19.27
C SER A 179 -13.32 36.02 -19.33
N PRO A 180 -13.68 36.61 -20.48
CA PRO A 180 -13.84 38.06 -20.61
C PRO A 180 -14.74 38.63 -19.50
N PRO A 181 -14.30 39.67 -18.77
CA PRO A 181 -15.05 40.19 -17.64
C PRO A 181 -16.33 40.90 -18.10
N THR A 182 -17.46 40.56 -17.47
CA THR A 182 -18.77 41.18 -17.70
C THR A 182 -18.97 42.49 -16.92
N THR A 183 -17.95 42.92 -16.20
CA THR A 183 -17.89 44.15 -15.40
C THR A 183 -16.67 44.95 -15.81
N THR A 184 -16.75 46.28 -15.76
CA THR A 184 -15.62 47.17 -16.10
C THR A 184 -14.37 46.81 -15.32
N VAL A 185 -13.28 46.50 -16.03
CA VAL A 185 -11.96 46.27 -15.41
C VAL A 185 -11.47 47.59 -14.82
N PRO A 186 -10.96 47.63 -13.57
CA PRO A 186 -10.41 48.86 -13.02
C PRO A 186 -9.20 49.33 -13.85
N PRO A 187 -9.06 50.63 -14.18
CA PRO A 187 -8.05 51.12 -15.13
C PRO A 187 -6.60 50.99 -14.64
N TYR A 188 -6.39 50.55 -13.39
CA TYR A 188 -5.09 50.23 -12.79
C TYR A 188 -4.77 48.72 -12.80
N VAL A 189 -5.60 47.89 -13.45
CA VAL A 189 -5.40 46.44 -13.59
C VAL A 189 -5.35 46.07 -15.07
N THR A 190 -4.25 45.49 -15.53
CA THR A 190 -4.14 44.92 -16.89
C THR A 190 -4.77 43.52 -16.90
N PRO A 191 -5.85 43.29 -17.67
CA PRO A 191 -6.57 42.02 -17.65
C PRO A 191 -5.86 40.94 -18.48
N ILE A 192 -5.63 39.77 -17.89
CA ILE A 192 -5.17 38.56 -18.59
C ILE A 192 -6.33 37.57 -18.68
N ILE A 193 -6.89 37.39 -19.89
CA ILE A 193 -8.03 36.49 -20.11
C ILE A 193 -7.54 35.08 -20.44
N LEU A 194 -7.80 34.13 -19.55
CA LEU A 194 -7.26 32.77 -19.64
C LEU A 194 -7.96 31.91 -20.71
N SER A 195 -9.27 32.05 -20.93
CA SER A 195 -10.03 31.22 -21.89
C SER A 195 -10.04 31.73 -23.34
N THR A 196 -9.28 32.78 -23.66
CA THR A 196 -9.21 33.36 -25.02
C THR A 196 -7.76 33.63 -25.44
N SER A 197 -6.86 32.74 -25.02
CA SER A 197 -5.44 32.77 -25.36
C SER A 197 -5.11 31.54 -26.20
N ASP A 198 -4.62 31.77 -27.41
CA ASP A 198 -4.10 30.69 -28.29
C ASP A 198 -2.76 30.13 -27.78
N SER A 199 -2.09 30.87 -26.89
CA SER A 199 -0.91 30.38 -26.17
C SER A 199 -1.33 29.45 -25.02
N PRO A 200 -0.68 28.28 -24.84
CA PRO A 200 -0.83 27.44 -23.64
C PRO A 200 -0.29 28.13 -22.37
N HIS A 201 0.35 29.29 -22.54
CA HIS A 201 1.05 30.07 -21.53
C HIS A 201 0.53 31.52 -21.56
N PRO A 202 -0.75 31.75 -21.18
CA PRO A 202 -1.45 33.03 -21.34
C PRO A 202 -0.83 34.18 -20.54
N ILE A 203 -0.30 33.91 -19.35
CA ILE A 203 0.26 34.93 -18.46
C ILE A 203 1.63 35.37 -18.98
N ARG A 204 2.48 34.42 -19.40
CA ARG A 204 3.75 34.75 -20.07
C ARG A 204 3.52 35.52 -21.37
N ALA A 205 2.61 35.07 -22.23
CA ALA A 205 2.31 35.75 -23.49
C ALA A 205 1.71 37.17 -23.29
N ALA A 206 0.93 37.38 -22.22
CA ALA A 206 0.43 38.71 -21.88
C ALA A 206 1.54 39.63 -21.34
N LEU A 207 2.44 39.13 -20.48
CA LEU A 207 3.56 39.89 -19.94
C LEU A 207 4.63 40.20 -21.00
N GLU A 208 4.87 39.28 -21.93
CA GLU A 208 5.76 39.45 -23.08
C GLU A 208 5.30 40.60 -23.99
N LYS A 209 4.00 40.69 -24.30
CA LYS A 209 3.38 41.82 -25.02
C LYS A 209 3.56 43.18 -24.33
N HIS A 210 3.87 43.20 -23.03
CA HIS A 210 4.15 44.42 -22.25
C HIS A 210 5.66 44.59 -21.93
N GLY A 211 6.54 43.72 -22.44
CA GLY A 211 7.98 43.76 -22.13
C GLY A 211 8.35 43.38 -20.69
N LEU A 212 7.45 42.72 -19.96
CA LEU A 212 7.56 42.37 -18.54
C LEU A 212 7.72 40.86 -18.27
N LEU A 213 7.93 40.05 -19.30
CA LEU A 213 8.37 38.66 -19.15
C LEU A 213 9.71 38.61 -18.38
N ASN A 214 9.81 37.73 -17.38
CA ASN A 214 10.93 37.64 -16.43
C ASN A 214 11.11 38.88 -15.51
N LYS A 215 10.09 39.73 -15.35
CA LYS A 215 10.16 40.95 -14.52
C LYS A 215 9.05 41.06 -13.46
N VAL A 216 8.35 39.96 -13.15
CA VAL A 216 7.35 39.93 -12.08
C VAL A 216 8.03 39.72 -10.73
N ASP A 217 7.78 40.61 -9.77
CA ASP A 217 8.44 40.61 -8.46
C ASP A 217 7.59 39.92 -7.39
N VAL A 218 6.25 39.98 -7.55
CA VAL A 218 5.29 39.39 -6.62
C VAL A 218 4.16 38.69 -7.36
N LEU A 219 3.94 37.41 -7.05
CA LEU A 219 2.81 36.61 -7.50
C LEU A 219 1.86 36.36 -6.33
N LEU A 220 0.61 36.78 -6.46
CA LEU A 220 -0.44 36.57 -5.48
C LEU A 220 -1.45 35.56 -6.06
N ASP A 221 -1.41 34.29 -5.63
CA ASP A 221 -2.40 33.30 -6.05
C ASP A 221 -3.62 33.32 -5.13
N CYS A 222 -4.65 34.05 -5.58
CA CYS A 222 -5.94 34.14 -4.93
C CYS A 222 -6.94 33.08 -5.43
N ALA A 223 -6.51 32.10 -6.25
CA ALA A 223 -7.39 31.18 -6.98
C ALA A 223 -7.06 29.68 -6.84
N GLY A 224 -5.80 29.31 -6.56
CA GLY A 224 -5.40 27.93 -6.30
C GLY A 224 -5.59 26.98 -7.48
N TYR A 225 -5.05 27.36 -8.66
CA TYR A 225 -5.13 26.55 -9.88
C TYR A 225 -3.74 26.31 -10.50
N GLU A 226 -3.45 25.05 -10.79
CA GLU A 226 -2.11 24.56 -11.16
C GLU A 226 -1.56 25.18 -12.46
N ASP A 227 -2.34 25.23 -13.54
CA ASP A 227 -1.85 25.74 -14.83
C ASP A 227 -1.53 27.26 -14.79
N PRO A 228 -2.44 28.15 -14.31
CA PRO A 228 -2.15 29.57 -14.17
C PRO A 228 -1.02 29.86 -13.18
N PHE A 229 -0.86 29.06 -12.13
CA PHE A 229 0.20 29.22 -11.15
C PHE A 229 1.57 28.93 -11.77
N ASN A 230 1.75 27.75 -12.38
CA ASN A 230 3.01 27.36 -13.00
C ASN A 230 3.37 28.25 -14.21
N ASP A 231 2.36 28.73 -14.96
CA ASP A 231 2.59 29.71 -16.01
C ASP A 231 3.10 31.06 -15.47
N ALA A 232 2.54 31.53 -14.34
CA ALA A 232 3.00 32.74 -13.68
C ALA A 232 4.40 32.58 -13.05
N LEU A 233 4.73 31.42 -12.46
CA LEU A 233 6.11 31.10 -12.02
C LEU A 233 7.11 31.26 -13.19
N GLY A 234 6.71 30.85 -14.39
CA GLY A 234 7.48 30.99 -15.62
C GLY A 234 7.79 32.44 -16.01
N ALA A 235 7.12 33.45 -15.45
CA ALA A 235 7.30 34.87 -15.75
C ALA A 235 7.97 35.69 -14.62
N MET A 236 8.26 35.07 -13.46
CA MET A 236 8.90 35.74 -12.32
C MET A 236 10.32 36.20 -12.62
N ASN A 237 10.78 37.24 -11.93
CA ASN A 237 12.19 37.63 -11.96
C ASN A 237 13.08 36.52 -11.33
N ASP A 238 14.35 36.49 -11.71
CA ASP A 238 15.36 35.49 -11.32
C ASP A 238 16.36 36.02 -10.27
N SER A 239 16.15 37.23 -9.74
CA SER A 239 17.05 37.89 -8.78
C SER A 239 17.04 37.32 -7.36
N GLY A 240 16.26 36.26 -7.09
CA GLY A 240 16.03 35.73 -5.74
C GLY A 240 15.26 36.67 -4.79
N SER A 241 14.81 37.84 -5.25
CA SER A 241 13.90 38.72 -4.53
C SER A 241 12.42 38.35 -4.71
N ALA A 242 12.12 37.62 -5.79
CA ALA A 242 10.75 37.33 -6.22
C ALA A 242 9.97 36.47 -5.21
N ARG A 243 8.74 36.89 -4.90
CA ARG A 243 7.87 36.32 -3.86
C ARG A 243 6.60 35.74 -4.47
N VAL A 244 6.24 34.53 -4.07
CA VAL A 244 5.03 33.83 -4.50
C VAL A 244 4.19 33.55 -3.26
N VAL A 245 3.01 34.16 -3.15
CA VAL A 245 2.11 33.99 -2.02
C VAL A 245 0.92 33.15 -2.43
N VAL A 246 0.74 32.00 -1.78
CA VAL A 246 -0.37 31.07 -2.01
C VAL A 246 -1.37 31.18 -0.87
N MET A 247 -2.63 31.48 -1.22
CA MET A 247 -3.74 31.61 -0.28
C MET A 247 -4.72 30.44 -0.32
N ALA A 248 -4.93 29.86 -1.50
CA ALA A 248 -6.00 28.89 -1.73
C ALA A 248 -5.45 27.64 -2.41
N VAL A 249 -5.93 26.48 -1.97
CA VAL A 249 -5.87 25.22 -2.74
C VAL A 249 -7.29 24.69 -2.77
N HIS A 250 -7.92 24.69 -3.94
CA HIS A 250 -9.34 24.33 -4.07
C HIS A 250 -9.59 22.81 -4.26
N ARG A 251 -8.56 21.99 -4.16
CA ARG A 251 -8.66 20.52 -4.23
C ARG A 251 -8.90 19.91 -2.85
N LYS A 252 -9.73 18.85 -2.80
CA LYS A 252 -10.11 18.16 -1.55
C LYS A 252 -8.93 17.45 -0.86
N ASP A 253 -7.93 17.04 -1.63
CA ASP A 253 -6.72 16.37 -1.13
C ASP A 253 -5.65 17.35 -0.63
N GLY A 254 -5.82 18.66 -0.83
CA GLY A 254 -4.81 19.68 -0.51
C GLY A 254 -3.54 19.60 -1.37
N MET A 255 -3.49 18.67 -2.34
CA MET A 255 -2.31 18.46 -3.19
C MET A 255 -2.31 19.44 -4.36
N PHE A 256 -1.14 19.86 -4.80
CA PHE A 256 -0.98 20.88 -5.84
C PHE A 256 0.38 20.69 -6.54
N LEU A 257 0.40 20.63 -7.87
CA LEU A 257 1.63 20.41 -8.63
C LEU A 257 2.37 21.72 -8.90
N ILE A 258 3.69 21.72 -8.63
CA ILE A 258 4.57 22.89 -8.77
C ILE A 258 5.81 22.52 -9.58
N ASP A 259 6.18 23.35 -10.55
CA ASP A 259 7.47 23.27 -11.23
C ASP A 259 8.61 23.73 -10.31
N LEU A 260 9.14 22.77 -9.54
CA LEU A 260 10.30 22.96 -8.68
C LEU A 260 11.57 23.35 -9.46
N ARG A 261 11.67 23.04 -10.76
CA ARG A 261 12.82 23.47 -11.59
C ARG A 261 12.75 24.98 -11.82
N THR A 262 11.59 25.51 -12.21
CA THR A 262 11.41 26.96 -12.35
C THR A 262 11.59 27.70 -11.02
N MET A 263 11.11 27.14 -9.89
CA MET A 263 11.38 27.71 -8.57
C MET A 263 12.87 27.76 -8.23
N TYR A 264 13.60 26.65 -8.41
CA TYR A 264 15.03 26.55 -8.16
C TYR A 264 15.84 27.50 -9.05
N MET A 265 15.61 27.48 -10.36
CA MET A 265 16.38 28.27 -11.34
C MET A 265 16.24 29.79 -11.16
N ARG A 266 15.16 30.26 -10.53
CA ARG A 266 14.89 31.69 -10.25
C ARG A 266 15.01 32.07 -8.76
N ALA A 267 15.38 31.12 -7.90
CA ALA A 267 15.45 31.27 -6.44
C ALA A 267 14.17 31.86 -5.80
N LEU A 268 12.99 31.39 -6.24
CA LEU A 268 11.69 31.94 -5.83
C LEU A 268 11.32 31.62 -4.37
N LYS A 269 10.77 32.61 -3.66
CA LYS A 269 10.31 32.46 -2.27
C LYS A 269 8.81 32.15 -2.23
N LEU A 270 8.46 30.90 -1.96
CA LEU A 270 7.07 30.45 -1.79
C LEU A 270 6.60 30.66 -0.34
N LEU A 271 5.46 31.34 -0.17
CA LEU A 271 4.91 31.76 1.12
C LEU A 271 3.44 31.33 1.22
N GLY A 272 3.13 30.37 2.11
CA GLY A 272 1.76 29.95 2.37
C GLY A 272 1.06 30.89 3.36
N MET A 273 -0.11 31.42 3.01
CA MET A 273 -0.88 32.32 3.86
C MET A 273 -1.91 31.57 4.72
N LYS A 274 -1.99 31.92 6.02
CA LYS A 274 -3.12 31.56 6.88
C LYS A 274 -3.67 32.82 7.56
N SER A 275 -5.00 32.98 7.58
CA SER A 275 -5.64 34.14 8.22
C SER A 275 -5.44 34.22 9.75
N SER A 276 -4.95 33.16 10.38
CA SER A 276 -4.50 33.10 11.78
C SER A 276 -3.00 33.39 11.96
N MET A 277 -2.40 34.15 11.04
CA MET A 277 -1.07 34.77 11.22
C MET A 277 -1.10 36.02 12.11
N LEU A 278 -2.24 36.70 12.17
CA LEU A 278 -2.45 37.91 12.97
C LEU A 278 -3.37 37.61 14.16
N SER A 279 -3.07 38.20 15.30
CA SER A 279 -3.92 38.21 16.50
C SER A 279 -5.18 39.07 16.29
N GLN A 280 -6.17 38.98 17.19
CA GLN A 280 -7.37 39.83 17.09
C GLN A 280 -7.06 41.33 17.19
N VAL A 281 -5.95 41.73 17.81
CA VAL A 281 -5.52 43.13 17.91
C VAL A 281 -4.91 43.61 16.59
N GLU A 282 -4.01 42.83 15.99
CA GLU A 282 -3.46 43.12 14.65
C GLU A 282 -4.57 43.08 13.58
N VAL A 283 -5.55 42.18 13.70
CA VAL A 283 -6.74 42.15 12.83
C VAL A 283 -7.55 43.44 12.99
N LYS A 284 -7.73 43.96 14.21
CA LYS A 284 -8.37 45.26 14.45
C LYS A 284 -7.60 46.38 13.75
N GLU A 285 -6.28 46.45 13.88
CA GLU A 285 -5.45 47.49 13.22
C GLU A 285 -5.63 47.49 11.70
N VAL A 286 -5.66 46.29 11.08
CA VAL A 286 -5.93 46.12 9.65
C VAL A 286 -7.35 46.59 9.28
N LEU A 287 -8.36 46.23 10.07
CA LEU A 287 -9.75 46.61 9.81
C LEU A 287 -10.00 48.11 10.03
N ASP A 288 -9.39 48.72 11.05
CA ASP A 288 -9.48 50.17 11.28
C ASP A 288 -8.82 50.96 10.12
N TYR A 289 -7.66 50.52 9.63
CA TYR A 289 -7.03 51.10 8.43
C TYR A 289 -7.90 50.94 7.17
N VAL A 290 -8.48 49.75 6.96
CA VAL A 290 -9.36 49.50 5.81
C VAL A 290 -10.65 50.31 5.91
N ALA A 291 -11.20 50.51 7.11
CA ALA A 291 -12.39 51.32 7.34
C ALA A 291 -12.14 52.81 7.07
N ASP A 292 -11.03 53.36 7.56
CA ASP A 292 -10.59 54.73 7.26
C ASP A 292 -10.46 54.95 5.74
N LYS A 293 -9.95 53.96 5.00
CA LYS A 293 -9.78 54.04 3.54
C LYS A 293 -11.07 53.83 2.75
N PHE A 294 -12.07 53.16 3.29
CA PHE A 294 -13.44 53.17 2.75
C PHE A 294 -14.13 54.52 3.00
N ASP A 295 -14.03 55.06 4.21
CA ASP A 295 -14.67 56.34 4.56
C ASP A 295 -14.01 57.56 3.88
N GLN A 296 -12.74 57.45 3.48
CA GLN A 296 -12.07 58.40 2.56
C GLN A 296 -12.38 58.17 1.08
N GLY A 297 -13.12 57.11 0.71
CA GLY A 297 -13.38 56.73 -0.69
C GLY A 297 -12.15 56.26 -1.48
N VAL A 298 -11.04 55.94 -0.80
CA VAL A 298 -9.79 55.44 -1.41
C VAL A 298 -9.96 53.98 -1.84
N PHE A 299 -10.72 53.20 -1.07
CA PHE A 299 -11.16 51.85 -1.42
C PHE A 299 -12.65 51.84 -1.81
N THR A 300 -13.00 50.96 -2.74
CA THR A 300 -14.37 50.78 -3.22
C THR A 300 -14.80 49.32 -3.16
N VAL A 301 -16.07 49.09 -2.81
CA VAL A 301 -16.71 47.76 -2.86
C VAL A 301 -17.34 47.57 -4.24
N GLY A 302 -17.24 46.36 -4.79
CA GLY A 302 -17.69 46.05 -6.15
C GLY A 302 -18.74 44.95 -6.20
N GLY A 303 -19.89 45.27 -6.81
CA GLY A 303 -20.98 44.33 -7.08
C GLY A 303 -22.08 44.29 -6.02
N GLU A 304 -23.24 43.78 -6.41
CA GLU A 304 -24.40 43.57 -5.52
C GLU A 304 -24.10 42.45 -4.51
N VAL A 305 -24.18 42.76 -3.21
CA VAL A 305 -24.23 41.74 -2.16
C VAL A 305 -25.59 41.04 -2.21
N ALA A 306 -25.59 39.71 -2.30
CA ALA A 306 -26.82 38.93 -2.21
C ALA A 306 -27.13 38.65 -0.73
N GLU A 307 -28.24 39.19 -0.22
CA GLU A 307 -28.70 38.93 1.14
C GLU A 307 -29.56 37.65 1.23
N VAL A 308 -29.33 36.88 2.29
CA VAL A 308 -30.08 35.66 2.63
C VAL A 308 -30.42 35.64 4.12
N SER A 309 -31.62 35.18 4.48
CA SER A 309 -32.00 35.02 5.90
C SER A 309 -31.17 33.90 6.56
N MET A 310 -30.57 34.18 7.72
CA MET A 310 -29.78 33.19 8.48
C MET A 310 -30.58 31.96 8.88
N TRP A 311 -31.89 32.11 9.01
CA TRP A 311 -32.77 31.08 9.54
C TRP A 311 -33.39 30.19 8.44
N ASP A 312 -33.14 30.50 7.17
CA ASP A 312 -33.67 29.75 6.02
C ASP A 312 -32.65 28.73 5.48
N GLU A 313 -32.62 27.55 6.09
CA GLU A 313 -31.76 26.42 5.70
C GLU A 313 -31.84 26.09 4.19
N LYS A 314 -32.99 26.33 3.54
CA LYS A 314 -33.15 26.06 2.10
C LYS A 314 -32.48 27.11 1.21
N LYS A 315 -32.22 28.31 1.72
CA LYS A 315 -31.48 29.37 1.01
C LYS A 315 -29.99 29.40 1.34
N LEU A 316 -29.55 28.75 2.42
CA LEU A 316 -28.13 28.49 2.70
C LEU A 316 -27.46 27.53 1.67
N ASP A 317 -28.23 26.99 0.73
CA ASP A 317 -27.73 26.29 -0.46
C ASP A 317 -26.82 27.16 -1.37
N VAL A 318 -26.62 28.44 -1.04
CA VAL A 318 -25.49 29.28 -1.49
C VAL A 318 -24.15 28.55 -1.48
N TYR A 319 -23.89 27.69 -0.49
CA TYR A 319 -22.68 26.87 -0.46
C TYR A 319 -22.56 25.96 -1.69
N ASN A 320 -23.66 25.57 -2.33
CA ASN A 320 -23.68 24.82 -3.59
C ASN A 320 -23.26 25.65 -4.82
N HIS A 321 -22.98 26.95 -4.70
CA HIS A 321 -22.41 27.78 -5.76
C HIS A 321 -20.93 28.14 -5.59
N MET A 322 -20.33 27.81 -4.43
CA MET A 322 -18.91 28.03 -4.12
C MET A 322 -17.98 27.12 -4.95
N PRO A 323 -16.66 27.41 -5.04
CA PRO A 323 -15.71 26.57 -5.79
C PRO A 323 -15.69 25.08 -5.37
N TYR A 324 -16.02 24.77 -4.10
CA TYR A 324 -15.95 23.42 -3.54
C TYR A 324 -17.13 22.50 -3.87
N SER A 325 -18.29 23.05 -4.25
CA SER A 325 -19.51 22.29 -4.51
C SER A 325 -19.72 21.98 -5.99
N LYS A 326 -19.18 22.81 -6.88
CA LYS A 326 -19.32 22.61 -8.33
C LYS A 326 -18.60 21.31 -8.71
N LYS A 327 -19.39 20.28 -9.03
CA LYS A 327 -18.97 19.03 -9.69
C LYS A 327 -18.27 19.36 -11.03
N ARG A 328 -17.01 19.78 -10.98
CA ARG A 328 -16.15 19.98 -12.15
C ARG A 328 -15.81 18.59 -12.66
N SER A 329 -16.59 18.13 -13.64
CA SER A 329 -16.30 16.90 -14.37
C SER A 329 -14.89 17.00 -14.96
N GLU A 330 -14.06 15.97 -14.76
CA GLU A 330 -12.67 15.86 -15.24
C GLU A 330 -12.56 15.77 -16.78
N THR A 331 -13.62 16.13 -17.49
CA THR A 331 -13.84 15.90 -18.91
C THR A 331 -13.50 17.11 -19.77
N THR A 332 -13.13 18.29 -19.22
CA THR A 332 -12.86 19.47 -20.06
C THR A 332 -11.63 19.30 -20.97
N CYS A 333 -10.53 18.72 -20.46
CA CYS A 333 -9.38 18.39 -21.31
C CYS A 333 -9.70 17.30 -22.36
N ILE A 334 -10.76 16.51 -22.13
CA ILE A 334 -11.24 15.45 -23.04
C ILE A 334 -12.32 15.97 -24.00
N SER A 335 -13.08 17.02 -23.65
CA SER A 335 -14.09 17.62 -24.54
C SER A 335 -13.44 18.32 -25.71
N ASP A 336 -12.32 18.98 -25.49
CA ASP A 336 -11.80 19.94 -26.48
C ASP A 336 -11.11 19.18 -27.62
N ILE A 337 -10.42 18.07 -27.30
CA ILE A 337 -9.95 17.07 -28.27
C ILE A 337 -11.14 16.42 -29.02
N LYS A 338 -12.25 16.10 -28.33
CA LYS A 338 -13.46 15.52 -28.95
C LYS A 338 -14.29 16.52 -29.76
N ASN A 339 -14.12 17.83 -29.54
CA ASN A 339 -14.79 18.92 -30.26
C ASN A 339 -14.02 19.27 -31.55
N ALA A 340 -12.69 19.38 -31.48
CA ALA A 340 -11.84 19.51 -32.67
C ALA A 340 -12.05 18.34 -33.66
N ALA A 341 -12.26 17.12 -33.14
CA ALA A 341 -12.62 15.94 -33.93
C ALA A 341 -14.08 15.91 -34.44
N ARG A 342 -14.91 16.92 -34.11
CA ARG A 342 -16.33 17.00 -34.48
C ARG A 342 -16.68 18.09 -35.48
N GLU A 343 -15.96 19.22 -35.48
CA GLU A 343 -16.23 20.31 -36.44
C GLU A 343 -15.96 19.92 -37.90
N GLN A 344 -15.21 18.83 -38.15
CA GLN A 344 -15.07 18.25 -39.49
C GLN A 344 -16.29 17.43 -39.97
N ARG A 345 -17.34 17.18 -39.16
CA ARG A 345 -18.51 16.39 -39.59
C ARG A 345 -19.86 16.90 -39.07
N GLY A 346 -20.43 17.84 -39.81
CA GLY A 346 -21.88 18.03 -39.94
C GLY A 346 -22.45 19.24 -39.20
N LEU A 347 -22.98 20.20 -39.97
CA LEU A 347 -23.93 21.19 -39.44
C LEU A 347 -25.27 20.51 -39.15
N ILE A 348 -25.92 20.89 -38.04
CA ILE A 348 -27.30 21.44 -37.99
C ILE A 348 -27.70 21.68 -36.52
N ALA A 349 -28.34 22.85 -36.31
CA ALA A 349 -29.09 23.34 -35.15
C ALA A 349 -29.10 22.52 -33.82
N ARG A 350 -28.61 23.16 -32.76
CA ARG A 350 -29.30 23.19 -31.45
C ARG A 350 -28.82 24.36 -30.60
N GLU A 351 -29.70 25.32 -30.35
CA GLU A 351 -29.46 26.38 -29.37
C GLU A 351 -29.22 25.79 -27.97
N LYS A 352 -28.36 26.45 -27.19
CA LYS A 352 -28.25 26.23 -25.75
C LYS A 352 -28.20 27.57 -25.03
N VAL A 353 -29.13 27.74 -24.10
CA VAL A 353 -29.20 28.89 -23.20
C VAL A 353 -27.95 28.95 -22.32
N ASN A 354 -27.14 29.99 -22.49
CA ASN A 354 -25.96 30.24 -21.66
C ASN A 354 -26.37 30.85 -20.32
N ILE A 355 -26.56 30.02 -19.30
CA ILE A 355 -26.71 30.49 -17.91
C ILE A 355 -25.33 30.79 -17.33
N VAL A 356 -24.88 32.05 -17.50
CA VAL A 356 -23.65 32.57 -16.89
C VAL A 356 -23.86 32.73 -15.38
N SER A 357 -23.34 31.80 -14.57
CA SER A 357 -23.46 31.89 -13.11
C SER A 357 -22.61 33.04 -12.57
N ARG A 358 -23.24 34.14 -12.14
CA ARG A 358 -22.59 35.20 -11.35
C ARG A 358 -21.92 34.59 -10.11
N ARG A 359 -20.70 35.06 -9.76
CA ARG A 359 -20.17 34.93 -8.40
C ARG A 359 -20.55 36.20 -7.65
N GLN A 360 -21.69 36.18 -6.95
CA GLN A 360 -22.03 37.22 -5.99
C GLN A 360 -21.37 36.91 -4.64
N THR A 361 -20.96 37.95 -3.92
CA THR A 361 -20.65 37.82 -2.48
C THR A 361 -21.98 37.69 -1.75
N VAL A 362 -22.09 36.74 -0.83
CA VAL A 362 -23.32 36.47 -0.10
C VAL A 362 -23.14 36.82 1.36
N THR A 363 -24.06 37.64 1.87
CA THR A 363 -24.17 37.98 3.27
C THR A 363 -25.48 37.46 3.83
N VAL A 364 -25.43 37.05 5.09
CA VAL A 364 -26.54 36.42 5.78
C VAL A 364 -27.01 37.32 6.92
N THR A 365 -28.28 37.74 6.89
CA THR A 365 -28.83 38.75 7.82
C THR A 365 -29.84 38.17 8.81
N ALA A 366 -29.90 38.78 10.00
CA ALA A 366 -30.68 38.31 11.14
C ALA A 366 -31.89 39.22 11.41
N ALA A 367 -33.04 38.90 10.79
CA ALA A 367 -34.29 39.62 11.03
C ALA A 367 -34.90 39.25 12.41
N PRO A 368 -35.44 40.21 13.18
CA PRO A 368 -36.03 39.96 14.49
C PRO A 368 -37.41 39.28 14.39
N GLY A 369 -37.54 38.10 15.02
CA GLY A 369 -38.84 37.43 15.18
C GLY A 369 -39.73 38.12 16.22
N ARG A 370 -41.01 38.34 15.89
CA ARG A 370 -41.99 38.91 16.82
C ARG A 370 -42.20 37.99 18.04
N SER A 371 -42.18 38.58 19.24
CA SER A 371 -42.58 37.91 20.48
C SER A 371 -44.10 37.79 20.59
N LEU A 372 -44.59 36.60 20.92
CA LEU A 372 -45.96 36.36 21.38
C LEU A 372 -45.96 36.18 22.90
N THR A 373 -46.89 36.82 23.60
CA THR A 373 -47.02 36.76 25.06
C THR A 373 -48.48 36.70 25.52
N SER A 374 -48.76 35.72 26.37
CA SER A 374 -49.91 35.60 27.30
C SER A 374 -51.32 35.32 26.72
N LEU A 375 -52.14 34.70 27.59
CA LEU A 375 -53.58 34.38 27.46
C LEU A 375 -53.93 33.31 26.40
N GLY A 376 -54.71 32.26 26.71
CA GLY A 376 -55.28 31.81 27.98
C GLY A 376 -55.89 30.40 27.84
N GLN A 377 -56.32 29.78 28.95
CA GLN A 377 -57.17 28.57 28.92
C GLN A 377 -58.59 28.98 28.42
N ASP A 378 -59.39 28.14 27.74
CA ASP A 378 -60.06 27.00 28.38
C ASP A 378 -60.64 25.90 27.44
N GLN A 379 -61.33 24.94 28.09
CA GLN A 379 -61.86 23.63 27.64
C GLN A 379 -62.93 23.57 26.50
N PRO A 380 -63.30 22.36 25.98
CA PRO A 380 -63.89 22.16 24.64
C PRO A 380 -65.29 21.50 24.60
N THR A 381 -65.82 21.25 23.38
CA THR A 381 -66.74 20.14 22.97
C THR A 381 -66.77 20.08 21.41
N ALA A 382 -66.72 18.95 20.67
CA ALA A 382 -67.68 17.82 20.49
C ALA A 382 -68.91 18.19 19.58
N VAL A 383 -69.49 17.36 18.69
CA VAL A 383 -69.27 15.93 18.30
C VAL A 383 -69.95 15.56 16.94
N THR A 384 -69.51 14.48 16.24
CA THR A 384 -70.15 13.80 15.05
C THR A 384 -70.38 14.63 13.75
N GLY A 385 -70.59 14.10 12.52
CA GLY A 385 -70.79 12.74 11.95
C GLY A 385 -72.21 12.53 11.34
N PRO A 386 -72.53 11.49 10.52
CA PRO A 386 -71.72 10.62 9.62
C PRO A 386 -72.44 10.22 8.25
N PHE A 387 -71.81 9.35 7.42
CA PHE A 387 -72.34 8.59 6.22
C PHE A 387 -72.81 9.36 4.94
N GLY A 388 -72.81 8.81 3.71
CA GLY A 388 -72.13 7.60 3.18
C GLY A 388 -72.62 7.03 1.81
N VAL A 389 -71.72 6.30 1.09
CA VAL A 389 -71.96 5.13 0.19
C VAL A 389 -72.40 5.28 -1.31
N ARG A 390 -71.59 4.70 -2.24
CA ARG A 390 -71.88 4.19 -3.64
C ARG A 390 -72.15 5.21 -4.79
N ARG A 391 -71.85 4.96 -6.10
CA ARG A 391 -71.01 3.95 -6.82
C ARG A 391 -70.74 4.39 -8.30
N MET A 392 -69.54 4.11 -8.84
CA MET A 392 -69.19 3.80 -10.26
C MET A 392 -69.29 4.85 -11.42
N SER A 393 -68.38 4.63 -12.39
CA SER A 393 -68.36 5.02 -13.83
C SER A 393 -67.62 6.31 -14.30
N LEU A 394 -67.36 6.35 -15.61
CA LEU A 394 -66.37 7.13 -16.41
C LEU A 394 -67.06 7.56 -17.75
N PRO A 395 -66.50 8.45 -18.61
CA PRO A 395 -65.41 9.43 -18.47
C PRO A 395 -65.73 10.83 -19.11
N THR A 396 -64.68 11.63 -19.37
CA THR A 396 -64.52 12.65 -20.44
C THR A 396 -65.25 14.02 -20.42
N VAL A 397 -64.41 15.07 -20.29
CA VAL A 397 -64.38 16.35 -21.06
C VAL A 397 -65.61 17.28 -21.08
N SER A 398 -65.47 18.43 -20.42
CA SER A 398 -65.71 19.78 -21.00
C SER A 398 -65.04 20.87 -20.14
N ARG A 399 -65.01 22.11 -20.64
CA ARG A 399 -64.67 23.33 -19.87
C ARG A 399 -65.96 24.12 -19.64
N ASP A 400 -66.15 24.73 -18.47
CA ASP A 400 -66.01 26.18 -18.30
C ASP A 400 -66.25 26.65 -16.85
N LEU A 401 -65.80 27.88 -16.54
CA LEU A 401 -66.03 28.62 -15.29
C LEU A 401 -67.42 29.32 -15.35
N PRO A 402 -68.01 29.78 -14.21
CA PRO A 402 -67.81 31.20 -13.89
C PRO A 402 -67.98 31.67 -12.41
N ARG A 403 -67.51 32.91 -12.19
CA ARG A 403 -67.85 33.93 -11.15
C ARG A 403 -67.07 34.01 -9.82
N ARG A 404 -66.70 35.26 -9.51
CA ARG A 404 -66.18 35.82 -8.24
C ARG A 404 -67.29 36.64 -7.55
N PRO A 405 -67.04 37.34 -6.43
CA PRO A 405 -66.53 38.75 -6.46
C PRO A 405 -65.10 38.89 -5.83
N GLU A 406 -64.20 39.78 -6.26
CA GLU A 406 -64.07 41.27 -6.00
C GLU A 406 -63.43 41.57 -4.62
N GLU A 407 -62.57 42.59 -4.41
CA GLU A 407 -61.91 43.54 -5.33
C GLU A 407 -60.60 44.12 -4.73
N GLY A 408 -59.91 45.02 -5.46
CA GLY A 408 -58.93 45.96 -4.89
C GLY A 408 -57.44 45.61 -5.01
N GLY A 409 -56.66 46.49 -5.63
CA GLY A 409 -55.19 46.44 -5.71
C GLY A 409 -54.64 47.66 -6.48
N HIS A 410 -53.31 47.84 -6.56
CA HIS A 410 -52.66 48.84 -7.43
C HIS A 410 -51.23 48.40 -7.83
N SER A 411 -50.62 49.06 -8.83
CA SER A 411 -49.50 48.49 -9.62
C SER A 411 -48.36 49.46 -9.96
N ILE A 412 -47.16 48.92 -10.22
CA ILE A 412 -46.12 49.55 -11.06
C ILE A 412 -45.65 48.53 -12.12
N LYS A 413 -45.32 48.99 -13.33
CA LYS A 413 -44.84 48.20 -14.47
C LYS A 413 -43.43 48.61 -14.88
N VAL A 414 -42.66 47.68 -15.45
CA VAL A 414 -41.57 47.97 -16.40
C VAL A 414 -41.81 47.13 -17.67
N ARG A 415 -41.36 47.61 -18.83
CA ARG A 415 -41.86 47.22 -20.16
C ARG A 415 -40.73 46.63 -21.02
N TRP A 416 -41.04 45.57 -21.78
CA TRP A 416 -40.15 45.04 -22.82
C TRP A 416 -40.33 45.79 -24.15
N GLY A 417 -39.27 45.88 -24.94
CA GLY A 417 -39.30 46.41 -26.31
C GLY A 417 -38.24 45.74 -27.17
N PHE A 418 -38.61 45.35 -28.38
CA PHE A 418 -37.72 44.89 -29.45
C PHE A 418 -37.86 45.85 -30.64
N GLY A 419 -36.77 46.04 -31.38
CA GLY A 419 -36.74 46.70 -32.67
C GLY A 419 -35.60 46.10 -33.50
N ALA A 420 -35.80 45.98 -34.81
CA ALA A 420 -34.85 45.39 -35.75
C ALA A 420 -34.48 46.41 -36.83
N LEU A 421 -33.31 46.26 -37.45
CA LEU A 421 -32.94 46.91 -38.71
C LEU A 421 -31.81 46.13 -39.41
N GLU A 422 -31.63 46.43 -40.69
CA GLU A 422 -31.32 45.56 -41.82
C GLU A 422 -29.85 45.18 -42.12
N GLN A 423 -29.73 44.44 -43.22
CA GLN A 423 -28.60 43.85 -43.95
C GLN A 423 -27.34 44.72 -44.19
N GLY A 424 -26.23 44.02 -44.49
CA GLY A 424 -24.99 44.53 -45.11
C GLY A 424 -24.24 43.37 -45.79
N ASP A 425 -23.51 43.63 -46.87
CA ASP A 425 -23.28 42.63 -47.94
C ASP A 425 -21.82 42.10 -48.11
N MET A 426 -21.68 41.12 -49.01
CA MET A 426 -20.48 40.49 -49.60
C MET A 426 -19.11 41.21 -49.52
N ALA A 427 -18.02 40.42 -49.41
CA ALA A 427 -17.07 40.24 -50.54
C ALA A 427 -15.93 39.21 -50.29
N THR A 428 -15.54 38.54 -51.38
CA THR A 428 -14.43 37.58 -51.54
C THR A 428 -13.02 38.19 -51.48
N TYR A 429 -12.00 37.38 -51.17
CA TYR A 429 -10.95 37.05 -52.16
C TYR A 429 -10.27 35.69 -51.90
N ARG A 430 -9.84 35.01 -52.97
CA ARG A 430 -9.03 33.76 -53.00
C ARG A 430 -7.75 34.01 -53.79
N TYR A 431 -6.65 33.30 -53.48
CA TYR A 431 -5.58 32.75 -54.35
C TYR A 431 -4.41 32.30 -53.45
N HIS A 432 -3.52 31.35 -53.76
CA HIS A 432 -3.49 30.16 -54.64
C HIS A 432 -2.77 29.07 -53.79
N TYR A 433 -3.20 27.81 -53.68
CA TYR A 433 -3.24 26.72 -54.67
C TYR A 433 -1.86 26.16 -55.09
N LEU A 434 -1.46 25.05 -54.44
CA LEU A 434 -0.64 23.91 -54.94
C LEU A 434 0.79 24.20 -55.48
N ASP A 435 1.75 23.27 -55.53
CA ASP A 435 1.71 21.82 -55.24
C ASP A 435 3.09 21.26 -54.82
N ARG A 436 3.10 20.15 -54.08
CA ARG A 436 4.09 19.03 -54.20
C ARG A 436 3.77 17.88 -53.25
N VAL A 437 3.83 16.66 -53.76
CA VAL A 437 3.31 15.45 -53.11
C VAL A 437 4.45 14.55 -52.59
N VAL A 438 4.41 14.28 -51.27
CA VAL A 438 4.60 12.97 -50.57
C VAL A 438 5.33 11.87 -51.37
N PRO A 439 6.47 11.32 -50.89
CA PRO A 439 6.43 10.48 -49.67
C PRO A 439 7.63 10.59 -48.69
N THR A 440 7.62 9.72 -47.67
CA THR A 440 8.67 9.46 -46.66
C THR A 440 8.68 10.37 -45.42
N LEU A 441 7.53 10.49 -44.74
CA LEU A 441 7.44 11.00 -43.37
C LEU A 441 7.61 9.85 -42.35
N CYS A 442 8.84 9.59 -41.91
CA CYS A 442 9.12 8.67 -40.79
C CYS A 442 10.46 8.97 -40.09
N ALA A 443 10.74 10.23 -39.76
CA ALA A 443 11.91 10.62 -38.95
C ALA A 443 11.69 11.92 -38.16
N MET A 444 12.14 11.90 -36.89
CA MET A 444 12.42 13.03 -35.98
C MET A 444 11.26 13.90 -35.45
N ALA A 445 11.23 14.04 -34.11
CA ALA A 445 10.36 14.89 -33.28
C ALA A 445 8.82 14.61 -33.38
N SER A 446 8.02 14.70 -32.32
CA SER A 446 8.27 15.10 -30.93
C SER A 446 7.38 14.35 -29.93
N THR A 447 8.01 14.01 -28.81
CA THR A 447 7.48 14.05 -27.44
C THR A 447 6.23 14.91 -27.19
N GLN A 448 5.05 14.31 -26.99
CA GLN A 448 4.04 14.77 -26.01
C GLN A 448 2.84 13.80 -25.86
N ALA A 449 2.12 13.97 -24.74
CA ALA A 449 0.74 13.55 -24.45
C ALA A 449 0.39 12.04 -24.42
N ALA A 450 -0.60 11.72 -23.56
CA ALA A 450 -1.20 10.40 -23.39
C ALA A 450 -2.72 10.48 -23.64
N SER A 451 -3.42 9.35 -23.72
CA SER A 451 -4.88 9.33 -23.51
C SER A 451 -5.43 7.98 -23.01
N SER A 452 -6.55 8.09 -22.28
CA SER A 452 -7.32 7.00 -21.66
C SER A 452 -8.32 6.36 -22.63
N PRO A 453 -9.23 5.47 -22.14
CA PRO A 453 -10.62 5.94 -22.06
C PRO A 453 -11.40 5.54 -20.77
N GLU A 454 -12.66 6.00 -20.72
CA GLU A 454 -13.56 6.17 -19.56
C GLU A 454 -14.60 5.03 -19.38
N LEU A 455 -15.40 5.00 -18.28
CA LEU A 455 -16.89 5.09 -18.36
C LEU A 455 -17.68 5.20 -17.01
N LYS A 456 -18.42 6.33 -16.85
CA LYS A 456 -19.85 6.50 -16.42
C LYS A 456 -20.42 6.20 -14.99
N ARG A 457 -21.70 6.58 -14.82
CA ARG A 457 -22.54 6.78 -13.60
C ARG A 457 -24.00 6.26 -13.81
N THR A 458 -24.76 6.06 -12.72
CA THR A 458 -26.20 6.44 -12.54
C THR A 458 -26.59 6.50 -11.04
N ALA A 459 -27.74 7.08 -10.63
CA ALA A 459 -28.12 7.27 -9.20
C ALA A 459 -29.61 7.60 -8.91
N SER A 460 -30.05 7.28 -7.68
CA SER A 460 -31.22 7.77 -6.90
C SER A 460 -30.98 7.45 -5.39
N GLU A 461 -31.66 7.91 -4.31
CA GLU A 461 -32.84 8.78 -4.02
C GLU A 461 -34.22 8.05 -3.89
N SER A 462 -35.05 8.20 -2.83
CA SER A 462 -34.97 9.03 -1.58
C SER A 462 -35.90 8.57 -0.40
N SER A 463 -36.01 9.41 0.66
CA SER A 463 -37.05 9.55 1.72
C SER A 463 -37.26 8.57 2.93
N ALA A 464 -37.07 9.14 4.14
CA ALA A 464 -37.90 9.09 5.38
C ALA A 464 -38.13 7.82 6.28
N PHE A 465 -37.57 7.90 7.51
CA PHE A 465 -38.03 7.42 8.84
C PHE A 465 -39.15 6.36 9.03
N GLN A 466 -38.83 5.28 9.78
CA GLN A 466 -39.52 4.91 11.05
C GLN A 466 -38.74 3.87 11.90
N GLU A 467 -38.92 3.90 13.23
CA GLU A 467 -38.70 2.76 14.17
C GLU A 467 -40.04 1.97 14.31
N LYS A 468 -40.13 0.69 14.71
CA LYS A 468 -39.19 -0.25 15.38
C LYS A 468 -39.66 -1.73 15.17
N ALA A 469 -38.77 -2.68 15.48
CA ALA A 469 -39.02 -4.10 15.86
C ALA A 469 -39.28 -5.22 14.81
N ASP A 470 -38.77 -6.40 15.17
CA ASP A 470 -39.13 -7.81 14.90
C ASP A 470 -39.06 -8.51 13.52
N THR A 471 -37.89 -9.12 13.28
CA THR A 471 -37.65 -10.52 12.85
C THR A 471 -37.82 -11.03 11.39
N LYS A 472 -36.94 -11.99 11.07
CA LYS A 472 -36.90 -12.98 9.97
C LYS A 472 -36.35 -12.58 8.59
N ASP A 473 -35.92 -13.63 7.88
CA ASP A 473 -34.97 -13.65 6.76
C ASP A 473 -35.51 -13.04 5.46
N GLY A 474 -34.59 -12.43 4.70
CA GLY A 474 -34.80 -11.98 3.32
C GLY A 474 -33.51 -11.50 2.70
N SER A 475 -33.15 -12.02 1.52
CA SER A 475 -31.98 -11.58 0.74
C SER A 475 -32.19 -10.19 0.15
N ILE A 476 -31.13 -9.37 0.10
CA ILE A 476 -31.15 -8.04 -0.51
C ILE A 476 -30.32 -8.08 -1.80
N ASP A 477 -30.96 -7.79 -2.93
CA ASP A 477 -30.32 -7.71 -4.25
C ASP A 477 -29.47 -6.43 -4.43
N GLU A 478 -28.50 -6.49 -5.34
CA GLU A 478 -27.56 -5.39 -5.61
C GLU A 478 -27.95 -4.55 -6.82
N GLU A 479 -28.03 -3.21 -6.71
CA GLU A 479 -27.84 -2.32 -7.87
C GLU A 479 -27.09 -1.00 -7.57
N GLN A 480 -26.23 -0.65 -8.54
CA GLN A 480 -25.73 0.69 -8.90
C GLN A 480 -25.18 1.63 -7.81
N VAL A 481 -23.93 1.39 -7.38
CA VAL A 481 -23.07 2.40 -6.72
C VAL A 481 -21.92 2.84 -7.64
N VAL A 482 -21.96 4.11 -8.08
CA VAL A 482 -20.94 4.72 -8.95
C VAL A 482 -19.56 4.74 -8.30
N ASP A 483 -18.52 4.41 -9.07
CA ASP A 483 -17.13 4.60 -8.64
C ASP A 483 -16.73 6.08 -8.63
N VAL A 484 -16.33 6.58 -7.47
CA VAL A 484 -15.81 7.95 -7.26
C VAL A 484 -14.37 7.94 -6.72
N ASP A 485 -13.92 6.87 -6.05
CA ASP A 485 -12.57 6.76 -5.46
C ASP A 485 -11.55 6.04 -6.37
N ALA A 486 -11.48 6.44 -7.65
CA ALA A 486 -10.49 5.91 -8.62
C ALA A 486 -9.30 6.87 -8.91
N GLY A 487 -9.27 8.02 -8.23
CA GLY A 487 -8.31 9.10 -8.48
C GLY A 487 -6.95 8.97 -7.80
N SER A 488 -6.87 8.36 -6.61
CA SER A 488 -5.68 8.41 -5.73
C SER A 488 -4.51 7.49 -6.12
N VAL A 489 -4.67 6.64 -7.14
CA VAL A 489 -3.57 5.77 -7.63
C VAL A 489 -2.85 6.48 -8.78
N SER A 490 -1.60 6.89 -8.56
CA SER A 490 -0.80 7.60 -9.55
C SER A 490 -0.66 6.78 -10.85
N THR A 491 -0.83 7.45 -11.99
CA THR A 491 -0.84 6.81 -13.32
C THR A 491 0.54 6.38 -13.79
N GLU A 492 1.59 6.83 -13.11
CA GLU A 492 3.00 6.50 -13.37
C GLU A 492 3.23 4.99 -13.29
N ILE A 493 4.05 4.48 -14.22
CA ILE A 493 4.53 3.10 -14.20
C ILE A 493 5.51 2.99 -13.02
N ILE A 494 5.41 1.91 -12.24
CA ILE A 494 6.42 1.59 -11.24
C ILE A 494 7.68 1.16 -11.99
N GLU A 495 8.73 1.97 -11.94
CA GLU A 495 10.02 1.65 -12.57
C GLU A 495 10.89 0.82 -11.60
N ASN A 496 11.18 1.33 -10.40
CA ASN A 496 12.03 0.63 -9.43
C ASN A 496 11.21 -0.36 -8.58
N ALA A 497 11.89 -1.32 -7.95
CA ALA A 497 11.21 -2.29 -7.08
C ALA A 497 10.83 -1.68 -5.71
N GLU A 498 11.61 -0.71 -5.23
CA GLU A 498 11.41 0.00 -3.97
C GLU A 498 10.15 0.89 -3.99
N ASP A 499 9.84 1.47 -5.16
CA ASP A 499 8.63 2.26 -5.41
C ASP A 499 7.34 1.47 -5.09
N VAL A 500 7.38 0.13 -5.14
CA VAL A 500 6.24 -0.73 -4.77
C VAL A 500 5.89 -0.57 -3.30
N ALA A 501 6.88 -0.53 -2.40
CA ALA A 501 6.64 -0.38 -0.96
C ALA A 501 6.13 1.02 -0.61
N VAL A 502 6.63 2.06 -1.29
CA VAL A 502 6.23 3.46 -1.05
C VAL A 502 4.85 3.77 -1.66
N GLN A 503 4.50 3.22 -2.82
CA GLN A 503 3.26 3.57 -3.54
C GLN A 503 2.06 2.64 -3.26
N ILE A 504 2.25 1.46 -2.65
CA ILE A 504 1.17 0.48 -2.41
C ILE A 504 0.81 0.33 -0.92
N ILE A 505 1.78 0.46 -0.01
CA ILE A 505 1.59 0.29 1.43
C ILE A 505 1.27 1.65 2.06
N SER A 506 0.12 1.78 2.74
CA SER A 506 -0.17 3.04 3.44
C SER A 506 0.76 3.27 4.62
N THR A 507 1.11 4.54 4.85
CA THR A 507 1.84 5.04 6.02
C THR A 507 0.94 5.34 7.23
N ASP A 508 -0.38 5.20 7.11
CA ASP A 508 -1.36 5.48 8.17
C ASP A 508 -1.05 4.72 9.47
N ASP A 509 -1.15 5.42 10.61
CA ASP A 509 -0.86 4.86 11.93
C ASP A 509 -1.69 5.52 13.04
N ASP A 510 -2.37 4.69 13.84
CA ASP A 510 -3.01 5.08 15.10
C ASP A 510 -2.25 4.45 16.28
N PRO A 511 -1.48 5.23 17.06
CA PRO A 511 -0.76 4.74 18.25
C PRO A 511 -1.63 4.31 19.43
N THR A 512 -2.94 4.59 19.42
CA THR A 512 -3.85 4.27 20.53
C THR A 512 -4.43 2.86 20.46
N LEU A 513 -4.34 2.18 19.30
CA LEU A 513 -4.88 0.83 19.10
C LEU A 513 -4.19 -0.21 20.02
N PRO A 514 -4.97 -1.02 20.77
CA PRO A 514 -4.41 -2.03 21.66
C PRO A 514 -3.80 -3.19 20.87
N VAL A 515 -2.60 -3.62 21.29
CA VAL A 515 -1.85 -4.72 20.64
C VAL A 515 -1.98 -6.04 21.42
N LEU A 516 -1.81 -5.97 22.73
CA LEU A 516 -2.00 -7.11 23.63
C LEU A 516 -3.45 -7.14 24.12
N THR A 517 -4.20 -8.16 23.73
CA THR A 517 -5.58 -8.40 24.16
C THR A 517 -5.76 -9.89 24.43
N PHE A 518 -6.85 -10.28 25.10
CA PHE A 518 -7.19 -11.69 25.26
C PHE A 518 -7.28 -12.42 23.90
N ARG A 519 -7.82 -11.76 22.87
CA ARG A 519 -7.90 -12.30 21.51
C ARG A 519 -6.51 -12.53 20.90
N SER A 520 -5.59 -11.57 21.02
CA SER A 520 -4.27 -11.69 20.39
C SER A 520 -3.42 -12.80 21.02
N ILE A 521 -3.52 -12.97 22.34
CA ILE A 521 -2.92 -14.10 23.07
C ILE A 521 -3.59 -15.42 22.68
N PHE A 522 -4.91 -15.55 22.86
CA PHE A 522 -5.62 -16.82 22.67
C PHE A 522 -5.52 -17.35 21.23
N LEU A 523 -5.79 -16.51 20.24
CA LEU A 523 -5.73 -16.91 18.83
C LEU A 523 -4.30 -17.14 18.36
N GLY A 524 -3.34 -16.31 18.79
CA GLY A 524 -1.94 -16.49 18.42
C GLY A 524 -1.34 -17.76 19.02
N ILE A 525 -1.63 -18.10 20.28
CA ILE A 525 -1.22 -19.37 20.90
C ILE A 525 -1.88 -20.56 20.20
N GLY A 526 -3.20 -20.51 19.99
CA GLY A 526 -3.94 -21.59 19.35
C GLY A 526 -3.48 -21.87 17.90
N LEU A 527 -3.29 -20.81 17.10
CA LEU A 527 -2.80 -20.93 15.73
C LEU A 527 -1.31 -21.30 15.68
N SER A 528 -0.51 -20.96 16.70
CA SER A 528 0.88 -21.44 16.81
C SER A 528 0.96 -22.93 17.05
N ALA A 529 0.17 -23.45 17.99
CA ALA A 529 0.09 -24.89 18.27
C ALA A 529 -0.44 -25.67 17.06
N PHE A 530 -1.52 -25.18 16.44
CA PHE A 530 -2.08 -25.75 15.20
C PHE A 530 -1.07 -25.77 14.05
N GLY A 531 -0.42 -24.64 13.77
CA GLY A 531 0.56 -24.51 12.69
C GLY A 531 1.80 -25.40 12.89
N SER A 532 2.32 -25.47 14.11
CA SER A 532 3.46 -26.33 14.48
C SER A 532 3.14 -27.82 14.33
N VAL A 533 1.97 -28.27 14.84
CA VAL A 533 1.49 -29.64 14.66
C VAL A 533 1.34 -29.98 13.17
N LEU A 534 0.69 -29.09 12.42
CA LEU A 534 0.40 -29.30 11.00
C LEU A 534 1.68 -29.35 10.15
N GLY A 535 2.60 -28.42 10.35
CA GLY A 535 3.91 -28.42 9.69
C GLY A 535 4.70 -29.68 10.01
N THR A 536 4.70 -30.13 11.26
CA THR A 536 5.39 -31.37 11.65
C THR A 536 4.78 -32.60 10.98
N ILE A 537 3.44 -32.70 10.89
CA ILE A 537 2.78 -33.79 10.15
C ILE A 537 3.18 -33.78 8.68
N TYR A 538 3.21 -32.61 8.03
CA TYR A 538 3.63 -32.48 6.64
C TYR A 538 5.11 -32.85 6.39
N THR A 539 6.00 -32.73 7.39
CA THR A 539 7.41 -33.17 7.27
C THR A 539 7.58 -34.69 7.19
N PHE A 540 6.59 -35.47 7.66
CA PHE A 540 6.59 -36.93 7.60
C PHE A 540 5.63 -37.49 6.52
N LYS A 541 5.16 -36.65 5.59
CA LYS A 541 4.31 -37.06 4.45
C LYS A 541 5.13 -37.27 3.17
N PRO A 542 4.68 -38.14 2.24
CA PRO A 542 5.34 -38.32 0.94
C PRO A 542 5.32 -37.05 0.06
N GLN A 543 4.27 -36.24 0.18
CA GLN A 543 4.12 -34.99 -0.56
C GLN A 543 4.32 -33.79 0.38
N ASN A 544 5.31 -32.95 0.07
CA ASN A 544 5.65 -31.79 0.87
C ASN A 544 4.56 -30.70 0.75
N ALA A 545 3.82 -30.48 1.83
CA ALA A 545 2.97 -29.31 2.02
C ALA A 545 3.59 -28.36 3.05
N THR A 546 3.28 -27.07 2.96
CA THR A 546 3.77 -26.04 3.90
C THR A 546 2.62 -25.20 4.43
N VAL A 547 2.66 -24.87 5.73
CA VAL A 547 1.61 -24.07 6.37
C VAL A 547 1.80 -22.60 6.00
N SER A 548 0.95 -22.08 5.11
CA SER A 548 1.07 -20.70 4.63
C SER A 548 0.71 -19.66 5.70
N GLN A 549 1.55 -18.62 5.86
CA GLN A 549 1.26 -17.45 6.70
C GLN A 549 -0.06 -16.78 6.32
N LEU A 550 -0.44 -16.78 5.03
CA LEU A 550 -1.71 -16.22 4.55
C LEU A 550 -2.93 -17.06 4.99
N PHE A 551 -2.78 -18.38 5.14
CA PHE A 551 -3.82 -19.26 5.67
C PHE A 551 -4.07 -18.96 7.16
N CYS A 552 -3.00 -18.87 7.96
CA CYS A 552 -3.07 -18.46 9.37
C CYS A 552 -3.69 -17.05 9.54
N LEU A 553 -3.35 -16.11 8.66
CA LEU A 553 -3.94 -14.76 8.61
C LEU A 553 -5.45 -14.79 8.35
N ILE A 554 -5.91 -15.55 7.35
CA ILE A 554 -7.35 -15.60 7.02
C ILE A 554 -8.15 -16.22 8.17
N ILE A 555 -7.64 -17.29 8.80
CA ILE A 555 -8.28 -17.87 9.99
C ILE A 555 -8.25 -16.87 11.16
N ALA A 556 -7.12 -16.18 11.41
CA ALA A 556 -7.02 -15.17 12.45
C ALA A 556 -8.01 -14.01 12.25
N TYR A 557 -8.27 -13.61 10.99
CA TYR A 557 -9.30 -12.62 10.68
C TYR A 557 -10.71 -13.11 11.00
N VAL A 558 -11.07 -14.33 10.55
CA VAL A 558 -12.40 -14.92 10.77
C VAL A 558 -12.65 -15.14 12.27
N LEU A 559 -11.72 -15.78 12.98
CA LEU A 559 -11.85 -16.04 14.41
C LEU A 559 -11.74 -14.77 15.25
N GLY A 560 -10.88 -13.82 14.89
CA GLY A 560 -10.75 -12.52 15.58
C GLY A 560 -12.03 -11.69 15.48
N THR A 561 -12.66 -11.67 14.29
CA THR A 561 -13.95 -11.02 14.06
C THR A 561 -15.09 -11.74 14.81
N ALA A 562 -15.11 -13.07 14.79
CA ALA A 562 -16.09 -13.86 15.54
C ALA A 562 -15.96 -13.65 17.06
N MET A 563 -14.74 -13.67 17.62
CA MET A 563 -14.51 -13.37 19.04
C MET A 563 -14.91 -11.93 19.41
N HIS A 564 -14.73 -10.96 18.51
CA HIS A 564 -15.23 -9.60 18.74
C HIS A 564 -16.77 -9.53 18.77
N ALA A 565 -17.46 -10.33 17.95
CA ALA A 565 -18.92 -10.36 17.91
C ALA A 565 -19.55 -11.16 19.07
N PHE A 566 -18.93 -12.27 19.51
CA PHE A 566 -19.48 -13.15 20.55
C PHE A 566 -19.09 -12.77 21.99
N ILE A 567 -17.93 -12.13 22.22
CA ILE A 567 -17.52 -11.73 23.57
C ILE A 567 -18.18 -10.38 23.92
N PRO A 568 -18.93 -10.25 25.02
CA PRO A 568 -19.65 -9.01 25.33
C PRO A 568 -18.71 -7.82 25.62
N SER A 569 -19.01 -6.67 25.00
CA SER A 569 -18.31 -5.39 25.15
C SER A 569 -18.68 -4.59 26.42
N HIS A 570 -19.61 -5.09 27.23
CA HIS A 570 -20.19 -4.40 28.39
C HIS A 570 -20.18 -5.31 29.64
N GLY A 571 -20.24 -4.68 30.82
CA GLY A 571 -20.17 -5.39 32.10
C GLY A 571 -18.75 -5.83 32.48
N LEU A 572 -18.65 -6.77 33.44
CA LEU A 572 -17.39 -7.26 34.01
C LEU A 572 -16.42 -7.81 32.95
N TRP A 573 -16.95 -8.47 31.92
CA TRP A 573 -16.20 -9.15 30.87
C TRP A 573 -15.61 -8.20 29.80
N ARG A 574 -15.87 -6.89 29.87
CA ARG A 574 -15.39 -5.88 28.91
C ARG A 574 -13.88 -5.91 28.69
N TYR A 575 -13.09 -6.34 29.68
CA TYR A 575 -11.63 -6.48 29.55
C TYR A 575 -11.19 -7.55 28.54
N LEU A 576 -12.06 -8.52 28.20
CA LEU A 576 -11.79 -9.53 27.16
C LEU A 576 -12.05 -9.01 25.74
N ASN A 577 -12.89 -7.99 25.58
CA ASN A 577 -13.22 -7.34 24.30
C ASN A 577 -13.02 -5.81 24.39
N PRO A 578 -11.75 -5.33 24.43
CA PRO A 578 -11.44 -3.92 24.69
C PRO A 578 -11.82 -2.97 23.54
N GLY A 579 -12.18 -3.48 22.36
CA GLY A 579 -12.52 -2.71 21.17
C GLY A 579 -12.72 -3.60 19.94
N PRO A 580 -12.98 -3.05 18.75
CA PRO A 580 -13.00 -3.81 17.49
C PRO A 580 -11.68 -4.56 17.27
N PHE A 581 -11.74 -5.69 16.56
CA PHE A 581 -10.55 -6.44 16.18
C PHE A 581 -9.72 -5.62 15.19
N ASN A 582 -8.46 -5.33 15.53
CA ASN A 582 -7.65 -4.34 14.80
C ASN A 582 -6.38 -4.91 14.14
N ILE A 583 -5.78 -4.13 13.23
CA ILE A 583 -4.63 -4.56 12.42
C ILE A 583 -3.39 -4.94 13.24
N LYS A 584 -3.19 -4.36 14.43
CA LYS A 584 -2.03 -4.63 15.29
C LYS A 584 -2.22 -5.91 16.11
N GLU A 585 -3.41 -6.14 16.66
CA GLU A 585 -3.78 -7.47 17.19
C GLU A 585 -3.60 -8.56 16.12
N HIS A 586 -4.09 -8.28 14.90
CA HIS A 586 -4.05 -9.24 13.81
C HIS A 586 -2.62 -9.54 13.37
N THR A 587 -1.77 -8.52 13.18
CA THR A 587 -0.35 -8.71 12.84
C THR A 587 0.37 -9.53 13.93
N ALA A 588 0.12 -9.26 15.21
CA ALA A 588 0.74 -10.00 16.31
C ALA A 588 0.35 -11.50 16.29
N ILE A 589 -0.91 -11.82 15.99
CA ILE A 589 -1.37 -13.21 15.79
C ILE A 589 -0.66 -13.85 14.59
N VAL A 590 -0.57 -13.14 13.46
CA VAL A 590 0.07 -13.66 12.23
C VAL A 590 1.54 -13.97 12.47
N ILE A 591 2.31 -13.06 13.06
CA ILE A 591 3.74 -13.25 13.33
C ILE A 591 3.98 -14.39 14.32
N MET A 592 3.21 -14.46 15.41
CA MET A 592 3.29 -15.55 16.39
C MET A 592 3.01 -16.91 15.75
N SER A 593 1.93 -17.01 14.96
CA SER A 593 1.55 -18.27 14.30
C SER A 593 2.47 -18.68 13.14
N SER A 594 2.95 -17.75 12.30
CA SER A 594 3.90 -18.09 11.23
C SER A 594 5.25 -18.52 11.76
N THR A 595 5.74 -17.86 12.82
CA THR A 595 6.95 -18.28 13.53
C THR A 595 6.87 -19.74 14.00
N ALA A 596 5.74 -20.14 14.58
CA ALA A 596 5.55 -21.52 15.07
C ALA A 596 5.25 -22.53 13.94
N SER A 597 4.74 -22.08 12.80
CA SER A 597 4.35 -22.92 11.65
C SER A 597 5.54 -23.44 10.85
N THR A 598 6.71 -22.81 10.95
CA THR A 598 7.95 -23.30 10.34
C THR A 598 8.57 -24.39 11.20
N VAL A 599 8.73 -25.59 10.62
CA VAL A 599 9.42 -26.70 11.27
C VAL A 599 10.91 -26.39 11.39
N ALA A 600 11.46 -26.56 12.60
CA ALA A 600 12.86 -26.29 12.86
C ALA A 600 13.74 -27.49 12.47
N ILE A 601 14.85 -27.25 11.75
CA ILE A 601 15.81 -28.28 11.31
C ILE A 601 16.36 -29.12 12.48
N ALA A 602 16.39 -28.56 13.69
CA ALA A 602 16.72 -29.31 14.91
C ALA A 602 15.77 -30.50 15.15
N MET A 603 14.47 -30.37 14.86
CA MET A 603 13.50 -31.47 14.95
C MET A 603 13.86 -32.59 13.96
N GLU A 604 14.16 -32.22 12.71
CA GLU A 604 14.53 -33.15 11.64
C GLU A 604 15.77 -33.98 12.01
N ILE A 605 16.77 -33.34 12.61
CA ILE A 605 17.99 -33.99 13.10
C ILE A 605 17.69 -34.93 14.29
N ILE A 606 16.85 -34.50 15.23
CA ILE A 606 16.46 -35.34 16.38
C ILE A 606 15.65 -36.56 15.93
N ALA A 607 14.80 -36.42 14.91
CA ALA A 607 14.12 -37.55 14.26
C ALA A 607 15.11 -38.48 13.56
N ALA A 608 16.12 -37.95 12.87
CA ALA A 608 17.17 -38.76 12.23
C ALA A 608 17.99 -39.55 13.25
N LEU A 609 18.28 -38.98 14.43
CA LEU A 609 18.97 -39.67 15.52
C LEU A 609 18.18 -40.88 16.05
N ASP A 610 16.87 -40.75 16.31
CA ASP A 610 16.03 -41.88 16.76
C ASP A 610 15.78 -42.89 15.63
N LEU A 611 15.61 -42.45 14.37
CA LEU A 611 15.32 -43.35 13.25
C LEU A 611 16.53 -44.14 12.73
N PHE A 612 17.69 -43.50 12.55
CA PHE A 612 18.85 -44.10 11.85
C PHE A 612 20.06 -44.41 12.74
N TYR A 613 20.17 -43.79 13.92
CA TYR A 613 21.28 -43.98 14.85
C TYR A 613 20.85 -44.61 16.18
N ASP A 614 19.55 -44.86 16.37
CA ASP A 614 18.92 -45.34 17.62
C ASP A 614 19.25 -44.47 18.87
N ILE A 615 19.72 -43.22 18.68
CA ILE A 615 20.08 -42.27 19.75
C ILE A 615 18.85 -41.47 20.19
N ARG A 616 18.39 -41.70 21.43
CA ARG A 616 17.24 -41.00 22.01
C ARG A 616 17.66 -39.92 23.00
N LEU A 617 17.37 -38.67 22.66
CA LEU A 617 17.61 -37.52 23.53
C LEU A 617 16.50 -37.35 24.58
N ASN A 618 16.87 -36.82 25.75
CA ASN A 618 15.91 -36.40 26.77
C ASN A 618 15.03 -35.27 26.22
N GLY A 619 13.71 -35.34 26.42
CA GLY A 619 12.76 -34.37 25.87
C GLY A 619 13.00 -32.92 26.30
N ALA A 620 13.54 -32.67 27.50
CA ALA A 620 13.94 -31.33 27.91
C ALA A 620 15.11 -30.81 27.06
N VAL A 621 16.14 -31.63 26.86
CA VAL A 621 17.31 -31.31 26.01
C VAL A 621 16.87 -31.09 24.56
N ALA A 622 15.96 -31.93 24.05
CA ALA A 622 15.42 -31.81 22.70
C ALA A 622 14.66 -30.48 22.49
N ILE A 623 13.74 -30.12 23.40
CA ILE A 623 12.98 -28.86 23.32
C ILE A 623 13.92 -27.65 23.44
N PHE A 624 14.85 -27.66 24.41
CA PHE A 624 15.82 -26.56 24.56
C PHE A 624 16.76 -26.43 23.36
N GLN A 625 17.18 -27.53 22.74
CA GLN A 625 17.98 -27.52 21.51
C GLN A 625 17.19 -26.95 20.31
N ILE A 626 15.93 -27.36 20.13
CA ILE A 626 15.04 -26.85 19.09
C ILE A 626 14.81 -25.34 19.26
N PHE A 627 14.56 -24.89 20.49
CA PHE A 627 14.38 -23.48 20.81
C PHE A 627 15.67 -22.66 20.61
N ALA A 628 16.78 -23.09 21.22
CA ALA A 628 18.06 -22.38 21.16
C ALA A 628 18.56 -22.19 19.72
N SER A 629 18.45 -23.21 18.86
CA SER A 629 18.90 -23.12 17.46
C SER A 629 18.18 -22.03 16.64
N GLN A 630 16.91 -21.72 16.96
CA GLN A 630 16.18 -20.59 16.39
C GLN A 630 16.65 -19.25 17.00
N MET A 631 16.77 -19.21 18.33
CA MET A 631 17.13 -17.99 19.07
C MET A 631 18.51 -17.42 18.71
N ILE A 632 19.46 -18.28 18.29
CA ILE A 632 20.77 -17.84 17.76
C ILE A 632 20.57 -16.96 16.52
N GLY A 633 19.74 -17.38 15.55
CA GLY A 633 19.41 -16.57 14.37
C GLY A 633 18.68 -15.28 14.73
N TYR A 634 17.83 -15.32 15.76
CA TYR A 634 17.10 -14.13 16.23
C TYR A 634 18.04 -13.08 16.83
N GLY A 635 19.10 -13.52 17.51
CA GLY A 635 20.19 -12.67 17.96
C GLY A 635 20.89 -11.92 16.82
N PHE A 636 21.22 -12.60 15.72
CA PHE A 636 21.84 -11.97 14.55
C PHE A 636 20.89 -11.06 13.78
N ALA A 637 19.62 -11.43 13.61
CA ALA A 637 18.63 -10.55 13.00
C ALA A 637 18.47 -9.24 13.79
N GLY A 638 18.51 -9.34 15.12
CA GLY A 638 18.60 -8.19 16.00
C GLY A 638 19.82 -7.30 15.75
N LEU A 639 20.98 -7.87 15.45
CA LEU A 639 22.21 -7.13 15.09
C LEU A 639 22.14 -6.53 13.67
N LEU A 640 21.41 -7.16 12.75
CA LEU A 640 21.35 -6.76 11.34
C LEU A 640 20.15 -5.85 10.98
N ARG A 641 19.17 -5.62 11.87
CA ARG A 641 17.95 -4.84 11.54
C ARG A 641 18.22 -3.41 11.06
N ASN A 642 19.27 -2.76 11.54
CA ASN A 642 19.71 -1.43 11.08
C ASN A 642 20.21 -1.44 9.61
N LEU A 643 20.69 -2.59 9.13
CA LEU A 643 21.21 -2.81 7.79
C LEU A 643 20.14 -3.38 6.84
N LEU A 644 19.30 -4.29 7.34
CA LEU A 644 18.44 -5.15 6.52
C LEU A 644 16.94 -5.00 6.78
N VAL A 645 16.49 -4.09 7.65
CA VAL A 645 15.04 -3.86 7.89
C VAL A 645 14.67 -2.39 7.69
N TYR A 646 15.33 -1.47 8.38
CA TYR A 646 14.91 -0.08 8.35
C TYR A 646 15.10 0.63 6.98
N PRO A 647 16.18 0.40 6.20
CA PRO A 647 16.40 1.08 4.93
C PRO A 647 15.36 0.81 3.83
N THR A 648 15.24 1.75 2.88
CA THR A 648 14.27 1.75 1.79
C THR A 648 14.52 0.63 0.77
N TYR A 649 15.79 0.34 0.45
CA TYR A 649 16.17 -0.80 -0.42
C TYR A 649 15.82 -2.17 0.16
N ALA A 650 15.68 -2.28 1.49
CA ALA A 650 15.38 -3.51 2.18
C ALA A 650 13.86 -3.76 2.22
N PHE A 651 13.24 -3.92 1.06
CA PHE A 651 11.78 -3.80 0.92
C PHE A 651 10.99 -5.12 1.00
N TYR A 652 11.64 -6.28 0.86
CA TYR A 652 11.07 -7.63 1.00
C TYR A 652 9.79 -7.89 0.15
N PRO A 653 9.93 -8.10 -1.17
CA PRO A 653 8.78 -8.21 -2.09
C PRO A 653 7.75 -9.28 -1.73
N THR A 654 8.17 -10.40 -1.13
CA THR A 654 7.30 -11.54 -0.76
C THR A 654 6.25 -11.19 0.30
N TYR A 655 6.51 -10.18 1.16
CA TYR A 655 5.59 -9.80 2.24
C TYR A 655 4.59 -8.70 1.84
N ILE A 656 4.71 -8.12 0.65
CA ILE A 656 3.81 -7.04 0.17
C ILE A 656 2.37 -7.54 -0.01
N SER A 657 2.17 -8.80 -0.41
CA SER A 657 0.87 -9.46 -0.47
C SER A 657 0.22 -9.57 0.91
N VAL A 658 0.98 -10.00 1.92
CA VAL A 658 0.56 -10.10 3.34
C VAL A 658 0.13 -8.74 3.88
N VAL A 659 0.96 -7.71 3.68
CA VAL A 659 0.68 -6.33 4.14
C VAL A 659 -0.55 -5.75 3.46
N ASN A 660 -0.66 -5.84 2.13
CA ASN A 660 -1.82 -5.29 1.39
C ASN A 660 -3.11 -6.04 1.76
N LEU A 661 -3.04 -7.33 2.10
CA LEU A 661 -4.19 -8.06 2.64
C LEU A 661 -4.58 -7.56 4.04
N LEU A 662 -3.63 -7.42 4.97
CA LEU A 662 -3.89 -6.88 6.31
C LEU A 662 -4.52 -5.48 6.24
N GLN A 663 -3.96 -4.58 5.43
CA GLN A 663 -4.50 -3.24 5.20
C GLN A 663 -5.89 -3.29 4.53
N SER A 664 -6.10 -4.14 3.52
CA SER A 664 -7.41 -4.27 2.85
C SER A 664 -8.50 -4.94 3.71
N LEU A 665 -8.13 -5.71 4.73
CA LEU A 665 -9.07 -6.33 5.66
C LEU A 665 -9.48 -5.38 6.79
N HIS A 666 -8.57 -4.50 7.26
CA HIS A 666 -8.81 -3.63 8.41
C HIS A 666 -9.18 -2.18 8.08
N PHE A 667 -8.69 -1.61 6.97
CA PHE A 667 -8.96 -0.20 6.66
C PHE A 667 -10.39 0.02 6.11
N GLY A 668 -10.98 1.15 6.51
CA GLY A 668 -12.32 1.57 6.10
C GLY A 668 -12.38 2.17 4.69
N GLY A 669 -13.58 2.62 4.28
CA GLY A 669 -13.81 3.34 3.02
C GLY A 669 -14.29 2.48 1.85
N LEU A 670 -14.94 3.14 0.88
CA LEU A 670 -15.61 2.50 -0.27
C LEU A 670 -14.62 1.71 -1.15
N LEU A 671 -13.42 2.26 -1.34
CA LEU A 671 -12.34 1.63 -2.10
C LEU A 671 -11.88 0.30 -1.49
N ASN A 672 -11.73 0.25 -0.16
CA ASN A 672 -11.32 -0.97 0.56
C ASN A 672 -12.47 -1.98 0.65
N HIS A 673 -13.74 -1.55 0.68
CA HIS A 673 -14.88 -2.45 0.48
C HIS A 673 -14.81 -3.16 -0.89
N LYS A 674 -14.52 -2.41 -1.97
CA LYS A 674 -14.35 -3.00 -3.31
C LYS A 674 -13.11 -3.88 -3.44
N LYS A 675 -11.99 -3.58 -2.74
CA LYS A 675 -10.85 -4.52 -2.62
C LYS A 675 -11.26 -5.81 -1.90
N ARG A 676 -11.89 -5.71 -0.72
CA ARG A 676 -12.32 -6.85 0.10
C ARG A 676 -13.34 -7.76 -0.59
N ARG A 677 -14.29 -7.20 -1.34
CA ARG A 677 -15.20 -8.00 -2.20
C ARG A 677 -14.43 -8.74 -3.31
N TYR A 678 -13.50 -8.07 -4.00
CA TYR A 678 -12.67 -8.71 -5.03
C TYR A 678 -11.82 -9.86 -4.46
N PHE A 679 -11.20 -9.66 -3.30
CA PHE A 679 -10.45 -10.70 -2.59
C PHE A 679 -11.29 -11.96 -2.35
N TRP A 680 -12.49 -11.82 -1.75
CA TRP A 680 -13.35 -12.98 -1.46
C TRP A 680 -13.88 -13.69 -2.72
N ILE A 681 -14.11 -12.95 -3.83
CA ILE A 681 -14.48 -13.57 -5.11
C ILE A 681 -13.33 -14.43 -5.67
N VAL A 682 -12.09 -13.91 -5.68
CA VAL A 682 -10.92 -14.66 -6.18
C VAL A 682 -10.58 -15.84 -5.26
N PHE A 683 -10.66 -15.64 -3.95
CA PHE A 683 -10.46 -16.67 -2.92
C PHE A 683 -11.48 -17.82 -3.09
N GLY A 684 -12.77 -17.49 -3.28
CA GLY A 684 -13.81 -18.50 -3.53
C GLY A 684 -13.61 -19.23 -4.86
N ALA A 685 -13.27 -18.50 -5.93
CA ALA A 685 -13.03 -19.08 -7.25
C ALA A 685 -11.86 -20.09 -7.23
N ILE A 686 -10.73 -19.75 -6.59
CA ILE A 686 -9.59 -20.67 -6.51
C ILE A 686 -9.86 -21.85 -5.57
N PHE A 687 -10.62 -21.63 -4.49
CA PHE A 687 -10.98 -22.68 -3.52
C PHE A 687 -11.79 -23.81 -4.21
N PHE A 688 -12.75 -23.45 -5.07
CA PHE A 688 -13.49 -24.42 -5.86
C PHE A 688 -12.71 -24.95 -7.08
N TRP A 689 -11.82 -24.15 -7.68
CA TRP A 689 -10.98 -24.60 -8.78
C TRP A 689 -10.01 -25.70 -8.33
N GLU A 690 -9.21 -25.47 -7.29
CA GLU A 690 -8.14 -26.38 -6.84
C GLU A 690 -8.65 -27.75 -6.40
N TRP A 691 -9.93 -27.88 -6.02
CA TRP A 691 -10.54 -29.19 -5.81
C TRP A 691 -10.42 -30.09 -7.05
N ILE A 692 -10.45 -29.53 -8.27
CA ILE A 692 -10.42 -30.25 -9.55
C ILE A 692 -9.03 -30.81 -9.91
N PRO A 693 -7.93 -30.03 -9.98
CA PRO A 693 -6.61 -30.58 -10.25
C PRO A 693 -6.13 -31.45 -9.09
N GLN A 694 -6.45 -31.15 -7.83
CA GLN A 694 -5.87 -31.88 -6.71
C GLN A 694 -6.49 -33.28 -6.50
N TYR A 695 -7.72 -33.56 -6.97
CA TYR A 695 -8.39 -34.83 -6.66
C TYR A 695 -9.00 -35.59 -7.86
N PRO A 696 -10.04 -35.11 -8.58
CA PRO A 696 -10.62 -35.86 -9.68
C PRO A 696 -9.81 -35.82 -10.98
N PHE A 697 -8.93 -34.83 -11.19
CA PHE A 697 -8.21 -34.64 -12.46
C PHE A 697 -6.73 -34.24 -12.21
N PRO A 698 -5.91 -35.11 -11.60
CA PRO A 698 -4.50 -34.82 -11.30
C PRO A 698 -3.67 -34.38 -12.51
N LEU A 699 -3.98 -34.81 -13.73
CA LEU A 699 -3.36 -34.31 -14.97
C LEU A 699 -3.43 -32.76 -15.14
N LEU A 700 -4.32 -32.05 -14.43
CA LEU A 700 -4.36 -30.57 -14.44
C LEU A 700 -3.34 -29.92 -13.47
N THR A 701 -2.71 -30.68 -12.58
CA THR A 701 -1.58 -30.21 -11.74
C THR A 701 -0.33 -29.96 -12.57
N ALA A 702 -0.06 -30.80 -13.56
CA ALA A 702 1.00 -30.65 -14.55
C ALA A 702 0.61 -31.41 -15.82
N PHE A 703 0.50 -30.71 -16.96
CA PHE A 703 0.28 -31.29 -18.26
C PHE A 703 1.36 -30.86 -19.24
N SER A 704 1.91 -31.83 -19.97
CA SER A 704 2.85 -31.59 -21.06
C SER A 704 2.25 -32.14 -22.35
N VAL A 705 2.06 -31.28 -23.36
CA VAL A 705 1.47 -31.68 -24.66
C VAL A 705 2.31 -32.79 -25.32
N ILE A 706 3.61 -32.83 -25.04
CA ILE A 706 4.53 -33.81 -25.61
C ILE A 706 4.41 -35.16 -24.85
N CYS A 707 4.23 -35.16 -23.52
CA CYS A 707 3.88 -36.37 -22.78
C CYS A 707 2.52 -36.95 -23.20
N LEU A 708 1.53 -36.09 -23.47
CA LEU A 708 0.21 -36.53 -23.96
C LEU A 708 0.27 -37.19 -25.35
N VAL A 709 1.22 -36.80 -26.20
CA VAL A 709 1.43 -37.39 -27.55
C VAL A 709 2.29 -38.66 -27.50
N ASP A 710 3.31 -38.70 -26.65
CA ASP A 710 4.15 -39.88 -26.43
C ASP A 710 3.38 -41.00 -25.70
N ASN A 711 2.61 -40.64 -24.67
CA ASN A 711 1.80 -41.53 -23.83
C ASN A 711 2.61 -42.74 -23.33
N GLY A 712 3.77 -42.47 -22.72
CA GLY A 712 4.57 -43.48 -22.01
C GLY A 712 5.46 -44.38 -22.87
N ARG A 713 5.86 -43.95 -24.07
CA ARG A 713 6.72 -44.71 -24.99
C ARG A 713 8.20 -44.40 -24.82
N SER A 714 8.58 -43.22 -24.34
CA SER A 714 9.96 -42.74 -24.35
C SER A 714 10.43 -42.19 -23.00
N THR A 715 11.44 -42.84 -22.42
CA THR A 715 12.15 -42.34 -21.22
C THR A 715 12.92 -41.04 -21.48
N PHE A 716 13.32 -40.75 -22.73
CA PHE A 716 13.86 -39.45 -23.10
C PHE A 716 12.80 -38.36 -22.97
N VAL A 717 11.57 -38.63 -23.43
CA VAL A 717 10.45 -37.67 -23.33
C VAL A 717 10.09 -37.43 -21.87
N ARG A 718 10.00 -38.50 -21.06
CA ARG A 718 9.82 -38.41 -19.59
C ARG A 718 10.86 -37.49 -18.95
N ASN A 719 12.16 -37.78 -19.14
CA ASN A 719 13.22 -37.05 -18.47
C ASN A 719 13.22 -35.53 -18.81
N LEU A 720 12.90 -35.15 -20.05
CA LEU A 720 12.95 -33.75 -20.49
C LEU A 720 11.63 -32.99 -20.33
N PHE A 721 10.51 -33.60 -20.71
CA PHE A 721 9.18 -32.96 -20.79
C PHE A 721 8.21 -33.42 -19.69
N GLY A 722 8.49 -34.56 -19.06
CA GLY A 722 7.73 -35.07 -17.92
C GLY A 722 8.00 -34.25 -16.66
N ALA A 723 6.94 -34.04 -15.88
CA ALA A 723 6.96 -33.40 -14.56
C ALA A 723 5.64 -33.57 -13.79
N GLY A 724 4.84 -34.59 -14.10
CA GLY A 724 3.62 -34.95 -13.38
C GLY A 724 3.91 -35.54 -12.00
N SER A 725 5.02 -36.27 -11.87
CA SER A 725 5.43 -36.95 -10.63
C SER A 725 6.75 -36.40 -10.08
N SER A 726 6.94 -36.53 -8.76
CA SER A 726 8.18 -36.16 -8.08
C SER A 726 9.39 -36.90 -8.66
N ASN A 727 10.46 -36.17 -8.99
CA ASN A 727 11.70 -36.68 -9.57
C ASN A 727 11.57 -37.31 -10.98
N GLU A 728 10.45 -37.12 -11.69
CA GLU A 728 10.23 -37.68 -13.03
C GLU A 728 11.11 -37.08 -14.13
N GLY A 729 11.05 -35.75 -14.25
CA GLY A 729 11.74 -34.98 -15.29
C GLY A 729 11.77 -33.49 -14.99
N ILE A 730 12.49 -32.74 -15.83
CA ILE A 730 12.72 -31.30 -15.62
C ILE A 730 11.58 -30.39 -16.15
N GLY A 731 10.52 -30.96 -16.74
CA GLY A 731 9.28 -30.24 -17.07
C GLY A 731 9.39 -29.19 -18.17
N LEU A 732 10.22 -29.41 -19.20
CA LEU A 732 10.28 -28.50 -20.35
C LEU A 732 8.91 -28.43 -21.03
N LEU A 733 8.38 -27.21 -21.24
CA LEU A 733 7.04 -26.98 -21.80
C LEU A 733 5.88 -27.71 -21.07
N SER A 734 6.08 -28.13 -19.83
CA SER A 734 5.02 -28.62 -18.95
C SER A 734 4.36 -27.43 -18.24
N PHE A 735 3.02 -27.42 -18.20
CA PHE A 735 2.21 -26.35 -17.63
C PHE A 735 1.35 -26.86 -16.49
N SER A 736 1.26 -26.07 -15.43
CA SER A 736 0.34 -26.30 -14.30
C SER A 736 -0.88 -25.41 -14.42
N SER A 737 -2.05 -25.90 -14.02
CA SER A 737 -3.23 -25.07 -13.72
C SER A 737 -3.55 -24.99 -12.23
N SER A 738 -2.71 -25.59 -11.37
CA SER A 738 -2.89 -25.63 -9.92
C SER A 738 -2.01 -24.57 -9.24
N TRP A 739 -2.65 -23.66 -8.51
CA TRP A 739 -1.97 -22.58 -7.81
C TRP A 739 -1.06 -23.04 -6.68
N THR A 740 -1.30 -24.23 -6.12
CA THR A 740 -0.46 -24.83 -5.05
C THR A 740 0.98 -25.13 -5.53
N LEU A 741 1.16 -25.36 -6.83
CA LEU A 741 2.46 -25.47 -7.48
C LEU A 741 2.92 -24.12 -8.06
N ILE A 742 2.04 -23.36 -8.72
CA ILE A 742 2.39 -22.06 -9.33
C ILE A 742 2.88 -21.03 -8.30
N THR A 743 2.33 -21.02 -7.09
CA THR A 743 2.74 -20.08 -6.02
C THR A 743 4.23 -20.20 -5.66
N GLN A 744 4.84 -21.39 -5.84
CA GLN A 744 6.26 -21.64 -5.56
C GLN A 744 7.22 -20.78 -6.39
N GLY A 745 6.77 -20.28 -7.55
CA GLY A 745 7.53 -19.33 -8.38
C GLY A 745 7.20 -17.85 -8.15
N PHE A 746 6.33 -17.53 -7.19
CA PHE A 746 5.83 -16.19 -6.86
C PHE A 746 5.58 -15.27 -8.10
N PRO A 747 4.91 -15.75 -9.17
CA PRO A 747 4.93 -15.08 -10.48
C PRO A 747 4.23 -13.72 -10.49
N LEU A 748 3.30 -13.46 -9.56
CA LEU A 748 2.67 -12.14 -9.44
C LEU A 748 3.58 -11.11 -8.73
N VAL A 749 4.68 -11.54 -8.12
CA VAL A 749 5.60 -10.69 -7.35
C VAL A 749 6.91 -10.43 -8.11
N TRP A 750 7.44 -11.43 -8.82
CA TRP A 750 8.78 -11.37 -9.42
C TRP A 750 8.79 -11.21 -10.96
N PRO A 751 9.57 -10.27 -11.52
CA PRO A 751 9.86 -10.22 -12.96
C PRO A 751 10.78 -11.38 -13.40
N TRP A 752 10.86 -11.64 -14.71
CA TRP A 752 11.49 -12.80 -15.34
C TRP A 752 12.75 -13.39 -14.66
N GLN A 753 12.59 -14.57 -14.05
CA GLN A 753 13.68 -15.43 -13.53
C GLN A 753 14.19 -16.47 -14.57
N THR A 754 13.80 -16.30 -15.83
CA THR A 754 13.80 -17.37 -16.85
C THR A 754 15.17 -17.77 -17.35
N LEU A 755 16.16 -16.87 -17.32
CA LEU A 755 17.48 -17.11 -17.93
C LEU A 755 18.26 -18.25 -17.25
N GLY A 756 18.21 -18.33 -15.91
CA GLY A 756 18.87 -19.41 -15.17
C GLY A 756 18.21 -20.77 -15.41
N MET A 757 16.88 -20.83 -15.45
CA MET A 757 16.14 -22.06 -15.76
C MET A 757 16.41 -22.52 -17.20
N ALA A 758 16.41 -21.60 -18.17
CA ALA A 758 16.72 -21.89 -19.57
C ALA A 758 18.13 -22.51 -19.74
N LEU A 759 19.12 -21.98 -19.02
CA LEU A 759 20.45 -22.58 -18.94
C LEU A 759 20.44 -23.94 -18.21
N GLY A 760 19.64 -24.10 -17.16
CA GLY A 760 19.47 -25.37 -16.44
C GLY A 760 18.93 -26.50 -17.32
N TYR A 761 17.90 -26.23 -18.14
CA TYR A 761 17.40 -27.18 -19.15
C TYR A 761 18.51 -27.68 -20.08
N ILE A 762 19.41 -26.80 -20.51
CA ILE A 762 20.53 -27.19 -21.38
C ILE A 762 21.58 -27.98 -20.58
N VAL A 763 22.05 -27.44 -19.45
CA VAL A 763 23.16 -28.01 -18.68
C VAL A 763 22.82 -29.38 -18.10
N LEU A 764 21.67 -29.54 -17.44
CA LEU A 764 21.27 -30.81 -16.82
C LEU A 764 21.12 -31.93 -17.87
N THR A 765 20.46 -31.62 -19.00
CA THR A 765 20.29 -32.54 -20.13
C THR A 765 21.64 -32.89 -20.77
N THR A 766 22.49 -31.91 -21.08
CA THR A 766 23.80 -32.17 -21.71
C THR A 766 24.71 -32.99 -20.78
N CYS A 767 24.83 -32.64 -19.50
CA CYS A 767 25.67 -33.39 -18.56
C CYS A 767 25.24 -34.86 -18.42
N TYR A 768 23.94 -35.14 -18.34
CA TYR A 768 23.43 -36.51 -18.25
C TYR A 768 23.67 -37.30 -19.55
N TYR A 769 23.28 -36.76 -20.71
CA TYR A 769 23.41 -37.49 -21.97
C TYR A 769 24.87 -37.67 -22.43
N SER A 770 25.77 -36.75 -22.06
CA SER A 770 27.23 -36.87 -22.22
C SER A 770 27.93 -37.74 -21.14
N ASN A 771 27.18 -38.39 -20.26
CA ASN A 771 27.67 -39.29 -19.21
C ASN A 771 28.67 -38.67 -18.20
N VAL A 772 28.50 -37.38 -17.88
CA VAL A 772 29.34 -36.70 -16.88
C VAL A 772 29.07 -37.29 -15.49
N PHE A 773 30.13 -37.60 -14.74
CA PHE A 773 30.10 -38.39 -13.50
C PHE A 773 29.53 -39.82 -13.66
N GLN A 774 29.61 -40.40 -14.86
CA GLN A 774 29.15 -41.75 -15.19
C GLN A 774 27.63 -42.01 -14.95
N GLY A 775 26.82 -40.98 -14.71
CA GLY A 775 25.44 -41.14 -14.24
C GLY A 775 24.42 -41.67 -15.25
N ARG A 776 24.83 -42.14 -16.45
CA ARG A 776 23.97 -42.95 -17.33
C ARG A 776 23.55 -44.28 -16.68
N ASP A 777 24.34 -44.78 -15.73
CA ASP A 777 24.08 -46.03 -15.02
C ASP A 777 23.00 -45.87 -13.92
N LEU A 778 22.54 -44.64 -13.67
CA LEU A 778 21.66 -44.26 -12.56
C LEU A 778 20.38 -43.60 -13.07
N VAL A 779 19.36 -43.53 -12.21
CA VAL A 779 18.11 -42.82 -12.50
C VAL A 779 18.37 -41.34 -12.79
N PHE A 780 17.58 -40.76 -13.71
CA PHE A 780 17.80 -39.42 -14.24
C PHE A 780 17.82 -38.33 -13.16
N MET A 781 16.96 -38.43 -12.14
CA MET A 781 16.95 -37.54 -10.97
C MET A 781 16.65 -38.35 -9.71
N SER A 782 17.49 -38.19 -8.69
CA SER A 782 17.23 -38.67 -7.33
C SER A 782 18.24 -38.05 -6.37
N THR A 783 17.81 -37.84 -5.13
CA THR A 783 18.65 -37.32 -4.03
C THR A 783 19.22 -38.41 -3.13
N SER A 784 18.92 -39.67 -3.43
CA SER A 784 19.47 -40.85 -2.74
C SER A 784 20.91 -41.15 -3.14
N LEU A 785 21.60 -41.94 -2.31
CA LEU A 785 22.89 -42.54 -2.62
C LEU A 785 22.69 -43.91 -3.30
N PHE A 786 23.51 -44.20 -4.30
CA PHE A 786 23.48 -45.45 -5.05
C PHE A 786 24.83 -46.19 -4.96
N GLY A 787 24.81 -47.51 -5.08
CA GLY A 787 26.03 -48.33 -5.20
C GLY A 787 26.62 -48.33 -6.61
N SER A 788 27.61 -49.20 -6.83
CA SER A 788 28.06 -49.59 -8.17
C SER A 788 26.93 -50.14 -9.04
N ASP A 789 26.00 -50.87 -8.41
CA ASP A 789 25.04 -51.76 -9.05
C ASP A 789 23.72 -51.06 -9.42
N GLY A 790 23.67 -49.72 -9.36
CA GLY A 790 22.46 -48.93 -9.58
C GLY A 790 21.41 -48.98 -8.45
N ASN A 791 21.56 -49.90 -7.49
CA ASN A 791 20.69 -50.03 -6.31
C ASN A 791 20.99 -48.98 -5.23
N ALA A 792 20.03 -48.75 -4.32
CA ALA A 792 20.19 -47.84 -3.19
C ALA A 792 21.30 -48.29 -2.23
N TYR A 793 22.16 -47.35 -1.81
CA TYR A 793 23.36 -47.65 -1.01
C TYR A 793 23.04 -47.98 0.44
N ASN A 794 23.51 -49.13 0.93
CA ASN A 794 23.29 -49.58 2.30
C ASN A 794 24.22 -48.85 3.30
N GLN A 795 23.72 -47.76 3.86
CA GLN A 795 24.50 -46.86 4.74
C GLN A 795 24.93 -47.50 6.06
N THR A 796 24.18 -48.47 6.61
CA THR A 796 24.53 -49.10 7.91
C THR A 796 25.61 -50.17 7.79
N ALA A 797 25.85 -50.71 6.59
CA ALA A 797 26.92 -51.69 6.37
C ALA A 797 28.34 -51.12 6.57
N VAL A 798 28.51 -49.81 6.32
CA VAL A 798 29.83 -49.13 6.25
C VAL A 798 30.12 -48.24 7.47
N LEU A 799 29.19 -48.17 8.41
CA LEU A 799 29.38 -47.50 9.70
C LEU A 799 29.85 -48.50 10.78
N THR A 800 30.65 -47.98 11.71
CA THR A 800 30.99 -48.65 12.98
C THR A 800 29.81 -48.57 13.96
N PRO A 801 29.77 -49.39 15.04
CA PRO A 801 28.79 -49.23 16.12
C PRO A 801 28.80 -47.81 16.74
N ASP A 802 29.97 -47.16 16.74
CA ASP A 802 30.17 -45.76 17.14
C ASP A 802 29.58 -44.72 16.15
N SER A 803 28.90 -45.15 15.08
CA SER A 803 28.36 -44.31 14.01
C SER A 803 29.40 -43.47 13.23
N LYS A 804 30.67 -43.90 13.26
CA LYS A 804 31.79 -43.34 12.47
C LYS A 804 32.04 -44.21 11.24
N LEU A 805 32.66 -43.65 10.19
CA LEU A 805 33.09 -44.41 9.02
C LEU A 805 34.06 -45.56 9.39
N ASP A 806 33.84 -46.75 8.84
CA ASP A 806 34.79 -47.86 8.86
C ASP A 806 35.56 -47.94 7.51
N PRO A 807 36.88 -47.62 7.47
CA PRO A 807 37.65 -47.68 6.24
C PRO A 807 37.81 -49.09 5.67
N SER A 808 37.70 -50.14 6.49
CA SER A 808 37.86 -51.53 6.04
C SER A 808 36.64 -51.99 5.25
N LYS A 809 35.44 -51.81 5.81
CA LYS A 809 34.17 -52.14 5.15
C LYS A 809 33.89 -51.27 3.92
N LEU A 810 34.40 -50.02 3.90
CA LEU A 810 34.33 -49.18 2.70
C LEU A 810 35.11 -49.78 1.53
N ALA A 811 36.22 -50.47 1.77
CA ALA A 811 36.97 -51.16 0.71
C ALA A 811 36.23 -52.40 0.16
N GLU A 812 35.35 -53.01 0.96
CA GLU A 812 34.52 -54.17 0.56
C GLU A 812 33.23 -53.74 -0.16
N VAL A 813 32.56 -52.68 0.31
CA VAL A 813 31.25 -52.21 -0.21
C VAL A 813 31.39 -51.18 -1.34
N GLY A 814 32.53 -50.49 -1.43
CA GLY A 814 32.79 -49.48 -2.45
C GLY A 814 32.18 -48.10 -2.16
N LEU A 815 32.58 -47.11 -2.95
CA LEU A 815 32.16 -45.71 -2.82
C LEU A 815 30.73 -45.49 -3.36
N PRO A 816 29.88 -44.73 -2.64
CA PRO A 816 28.55 -44.38 -3.13
C PRO A 816 28.60 -43.34 -4.26
N ARG A 817 27.61 -43.40 -5.15
CA ARG A 817 27.45 -42.53 -6.31
C ARG A 817 26.19 -41.66 -6.18
N PHE A 818 26.26 -40.44 -6.71
CA PHE A 818 25.13 -39.54 -6.91
C PHE A 818 24.68 -39.52 -8.38
N THR A 819 23.41 -39.20 -8.63
CA THR A 819 22.89 -38.90 -9.97
C THR A 819 23.57 -37.65 -10.56
N THR A 820 23.82 -37.61 -11.87
CA THR A 820 24.52 -36.48 -12.52
C THR A 820 23.78 -35.15 -12.29
N THR A 821 22.45 -35.17 -12.36
CA THR A 821 21.59 -34.00 -12.20
C THR A 821 21.65 -33.42 -10.77
N TYR A 822 21.61 -34.27 -9.74
CA TYR A 822 21.80 -33.86 -8.35
C TYR A 822 23.25 -33.44 -8.04
N THR A 823 24.24 -34.05 -8.70
CA THR A 823 25.65 -33.63 -8.63
C THR A 823 25.84 -32.21 -9.17
N VAL A 824 25.22 -31.90 -10.32
CA VAL A 824 25.22 -30.55 -10.91
C VAL A 824 24.48 -29.55 -10.01
N SER A 825 23.38 -29.94 -9.36
CA SER A 825 22.68 -29.10 -8.36
C SER A 825 23.61 -28.62 -7.23
N GLN A 826 24.31 -29.56 -6.59
CA GLN A 826 25.24 -29.26 -5.50
C GLN A 826 26.38 -28.34 -5.95
N LEU A 827 26.89 -28.56 -7.17
CA LEU A 827 27.92 -27.74 -7.81
C LEU A 827 27.41 -26.30 -8.04
N THR A 828 26.23 -26.11 -8.64
CA THR A 828 25.73 -24.75 -8.92
C THR A 828 25.24 -24.00 -7.69
N TYR A 829 24.82 -24.70 -6.64
CA TYR A 829 24.47 -24.09 -5.36
C TYR A 829 25.73 -23.53 -4.68
N ASN A 830 26.85 -24.25 -4.77
CA ASN A 830 28.15 -23.76 -4.31
C ASN A 830 28.70 -22.61 -5.19
N LEU A 831 28.54 -22.67 -6.53
CA LEU A 831 28.81 -21.51 -7.42
C LEU A 831 27.98 -20.29 -7.00
N SER A 832 26.70 -20.48 -6.70
CA SER A 832 25.77 -19.42 -6.32
C SER A 832 26.20 -18.72 -5.03
N LEU A 833 26.60 -19.45 -3.99
CA LEU A 833 27.10 -18.83 -2.75
C LEU A 833 28.39 -18.02 -2.97
N GLY A 834 29.36 -18.57 -3.72
CA GLY A 834 30.58 -17.82 -4.07
C GLY A 834 30.26 -16.53 -4.84
N ALA A 835 29.35 -16.62 -5.80
CA ALA A 835 28.88 -15.47 -6.56
C ALA A 835 28.10 -14.48 -5.68
N ALA A 836 27.36 -14.94 -4.67
CA ALA A 836 26.57 -14.07 -3.79
C ALA A 836 27.46 -13.15 -2.95
N ILE A 837 28.53 -13.69 -2.38
CA ILE A 837 29.52 -12.95 -1.60
C ILE A 837 30.10 -11.81 -2.48
N VAL A 838 30.64 -12.14 -3.64
CA VAL A 838 31.30 -11.14 -4.51
C VAL A 838 30.28 -10.18 -5.17
N HIS A 839 29.08 -10.64 -5.53
CA HIS A 839 28.04 -9.77 -6.07
C HIS A 839 27.63 -8.70 -5.04
N VAL A 840 27.39 -9.07 -3.78
CA VAL A 840 27.05 -8.10 -2.72
C VAL A 840 28.21 -7.15 -2.45
N PHE A 841 29.47 -7.63 -2.39
CA PHE A 841 30.64 -6.75 -2.22
C PHE A 841 30.91 -5.80 -3.40
N LEU A 842 30.50 -6.14 -4.63
CA LEU A 842 30.73 -5.32 -5.82
C LEU A 842 29.61 -4.30 -6.10
N TRP A 843 28.36 -4.66 -5.80
CA TRP A 843 27.19 -3.83 -6.09
C TRP A 843 26.68 -3.03 -4.88
N HIS A 844 26.78 -3.58 -3.66
CA HIS A 844 26.30 -2.94 -2.41
C HIS A 844 27.45 -2.45 -1.49
N TRP A 845 28.59 -2.06 -2.09
CA TRP A 845 29.77 -1.65 -1.33
C TRP A 845 29.57 -0.37 -0.51
N LYS A 846 28.73 0.57 -0.95
CA LYS A 846 28.53 1.84 -0.25
C LYS A 846 27.75 1.62 1.04
N GLU A 847 26.67 0.87 0.90
CA GLU A 847 25.72 0.45 1.91
C GLU A 847 26.44 -0.35 3.01
N LEU A 848 27.28 -1.32 2.61
CA LEU A 848 28.20 -2.01 3.53
C LEU A 848 29.18 -1.05 4.21
N ARG A 849 29.86 -0.18 3.45
CA ARG A 849 30.86 0.75 4.01
C ARG A 849 30.26 1.77 4.98
N GLU A 850 29.03 2.22 4.74
CA GLU A 850 28.31 3.18 5.58
C GLU A 850 27.74 2.53 6.85
N ALA A 851 27.33 1.26 6.78
CA ALA A 851 26.83 0.51 7.94
C ALA A 851 27.93 -0.03 8.85
N PHE A 852 29.02 -0.56 8.29
CA PHE A 852 30.18 -1.03 9.06
C PHE A 852 31.13 0.12 9.44
N GLY A 853 31.11 1.24 8.72
CA GLY A 853 31.85 2.46 9.05
C GLY A 853 31.47 3.00 10.42
N GLY A 854 32.40 2.93 11.39
CA GLY A 854 32.14 3.32 12.77
C GLY A 854 31.16 2.41 13.52
N LEU A 855 30.96 1.16 13.07
CA LEU A 855 30.00 0.20 13.64
C LEU A 855 28.56 0.73 13.72
N ARG A 856 28.15 1.59 12.78
CA ARG A 856 26.82 2.23 12.75
C ARG A 856 25.67 1.23 12.84
N PHE A 857 25.82 0.01 12.31
CA PHE A 857 24.82 -1.06 12.46
C PHE A 857 24.49 -1.44 13.92
N LEU A 858 25.36 -1.16 14.89
CA LEU A 858 25.11 -1.35 16.32
C LEU A 858 24.46 -0.14 17.01
N THR A 859 24.33 0.98 16.32
CA THR A 859 23.87 2.27 16.88
C THR A 859 22.46 2.61 16.42
N ASN A 860 21.64 3.20 17.31
CA ASN A 860 20.24 3.54 17.00
C ASN A 860 20.06 4.93 16.33
N ASN A 861 21.14 5.69 16.10
CA ASN A 861 21.08 7.09 15.63
C ASN A 861 21.46 7.23 14.14
N ALA A 862 21.11 6.24 13.30
CA ALA A 862 21.26 6.37 11.86
C ALA A 862 20.14 7.24 11.26
N GLU A 863 20.50 8.25 10.48
CA GLU A 863 19.54 9.01 9.65
C GLU A 863 19.13 8.15 8.45
N ILE A 864 18.06 7.37 8.64
CA ILE A 864 17.49 6.49 7.62
C ILE A 864 16.25 7.16 7.01
N ASP A 865 16.29 7.39 5.70
CA ASP A 865 15.24 8.05 4.92
C ASP A 865 14.23 7.04 4.32
N ASP A 866 13.50 6.37 5.22
CA ASP A 866 12.34 5.54 4.86
C ASP A 866 11.05 6.13 5.50
N PRO A 867 9.99 6.41 4.70
CA PRO A 867 8.72 6.91 5.23
C PRO A 867 8.10 5.98 6.29
N HIS A 868 8.24 4.66 6.13
CA HIS A 868 7.63 3.72 7.06
C HIS A 868 8.33 3.70 8.42
N TYR A 869 9.66 3.80 8.44
CA TYR A 869 10.52 3.93 9.61
C TYR A 869 10.33 5.28 10.31
N ASN A 870 10.20 6.38 9.55
CA ASN A 870 9.94 7.70 10.10
C ASN A 870 8.63 7.76 10.91
N VAL A 871 7.57 7.05 10.49
CA VAL A 871 6.35 6.86 11.30
C VAL A 871 6.61 5.98 12.54
N MET A 872 7.46 4.94 12.42
CA MET A 872 7.78 4.02 13.51
C MET A 872 8.59 4.63 14.66
N LYS A 873 9.31 5.74 14.43
CA LYS A 873 10.08 6.48 15.47
C LYS A 873 9.23 6.95 16.68
N LYS A 874 7.89 6.90 16.58
CA LYS A 874 6.95 7.12 17.71
C LYS A 874 7.02 6.02 18.78
N TYR A 875 7.45 4.80 18.43
CA TYR A 875 7.41 3.64 19.31
C TYR A 875 8.75 3.40 20.03
N LYS A 876 8.70 2.82 21.23
CA LYS A 876 9.91 2.43 21.97
C LYS A 876 10.54 1.20 21.33
N GLU A 877 11.67 1.41 20.65
CA GLU A 877 12.47 0.37 20.01
C GLU A 877 12.97 -0.70 21.00
N VAL A 878 13.34 -1.88 20.49
CA VAL A 878 14.01 -2.96 21.24
C VAL A 878 15.50 -2.60 21.43
N PRO A 879 16.03 -2.58 22.67
CA PRO A 879 17.44 -2.30 22.90
C PRO A 879 18.35 -3.37 22.29
N GLN A 880 19.50 -2.96 21.73
CA GLN A 880 20.45 -3.88 21.08
C GLN A 880 20.91 -5.02 22.02
N TRP A 881 21.01 -4.74 23.32
CA TRP A 881 21.42 -5.72 24.31
C TRP A 881 20.41 -6.86 24.53
N TRP A 882 19.12 -6.68 24.21
CA TRP A 882 18.14 -7.79 24.29
C TRP A 882 18.53 -8.92 23.34
N TYR A 883 18.85 -8.58 22.10
CA TYR A 883 19.28 -9.54 21.08
C TYR A 883 20.67 -10.11 21.37
N LEU A 884 21.59 -9.31 21.92
CA LEU A 884 22.92 -9.80 22.33
C LEU A 884 22.82 -10.79 23.50
N THR A 885 22.00 -10.50 24.52
CA THR A 885 21.74 -11.42 25.63
C THR A 885 21.04 -12.69 25.16
N LEU A 886 20.06 -12.59 24.24
CA LEU A 886 19.42 -13.74 23.62
C LEU A 886 20.42 -14.62 22.86
N LEU A 887 21.35 -14.01 22.09
CA LEU A 887 22.40 -14.72 21.36
C LEU A 887 23.35 -15.47 22.32
N VAL A 888 23.83 -14.81 23.38
CA VAL A 888 24.76 -15.41 24.35
C VAL A 888 24.08 -16.55 25.12
N ILE A 889 22.84 -16.37 25.57
CA ILE A 889 22.10 -17.42 26.30
C ILE A 889 21.79 -18.60 25.38
N SER A 890 21.35 -18.36 24.14
CA SER A 890 21.02 -19.45 23.20
C SER A 890 22.25 -20.22 22.73
N LEU A 891 23.40 -19.56 22.55
CA LEU A 891 24.69 -20.24 22.35
C LEU A 891 25.07 -21.10 23.55
N ALA A 892 24.97 -20.58 24.78
CA ALA A 892 25.28 -21.34 25.99
C ALA A 892 24.37 -22.57 26.15
N VAL A 893 23.06 -22.42 25.93
CA VAL A 893 22.09 -23.54 25.96
C VAL A 893 22.40 -24.57 24.86
N GLY A 894 22.69 -24.14 23.64
CA GLY A 894 23.05 -25.04 22.54
C GLY A 894 24.34 -25.81 22.79
N ILE A 895 25.36 -25.17 23.38
CA ILE A 895 26.57 -25.84 23.85
C ILE A 895 26.21 -26.89 24.91
N ILE A 896 25.49 -26.52 25.97
CA ILE A 896 25.12 -27.45 27.06
C ILE A 896 24.33 -28.65 26.52
N CYS A 897 23.34 -28.43 25.65
CA CYS A 897 22.53 -29.48 25.04
C CYS A 897 23.35 -30.43 24.13
N SER A 898 24.47 -29.97 23.58
CA SER A 898 25.37 -30.79 22.76
C SER A 898 26.27 -31.73 23.57
N TYR A 899 26.40 -31.50 24.89
CA TYR A 899 27.14 -32.36 25.83
C TYR A 899 26.23 -33.18 26.76
N THR A 900 24.95 -32.81 26.94
CA THR A 900 24.00 -33.55 27.80
C THR A 900 23.21 -34.64 27.05
N GLY A 901 23.72 -35.11 25.91
CA GLY A 901 23.18 -36.26 25.19
C GLY A 901 23.25 -37.55 26.01
N GLY A 902 22.12 -38.23 26.18
CA GLY A 902 21.96 -39.35 27.14
C GLY A 902 22.78 -40.61 26.89
N SER A 903 23.60 -40.65 25.84
CA SER A 903 24.47 -41.76 25.45
C SER A 903 25.95 -41.52 25.77
N GLY A 904 26.32 -40.36 26.34
CA GLY A 904 27.73 -39.97 26.56
C GLY A 904 28.49 -39.54 25.29
N VAL A 905 27.86 -39.67 24.11
CA VAL A 905 28.40 -39.22 22.82
C VAL A 905 28.27 -37.70 22.71
N VAL A 906 29.41 -37.02 22.52
CA VAL A 906 29.44 -35.58 22.21
C VAL A 906 28.93 -35.37 20.79
N LEU A 907 27.81 -34.66 20.64
CA LEU A 907 27.14 -34.47 19.35
C LEU A 907 27.91 -33.50 18.42
N ILE A 908 28.52 -32.47 19.01
CA ILE A 908 29.37 -31.49 18.33
C ILE A 908 30.26 -30.76 19.36
N PRO A 909 31.55 -30.50 19.07
CA PRO A 909 32.40 -29.72 19.97
C PRO A 909 31.97 -28.25 20.10
N TRP A 910 32.07 -27.67 21.32
CA TRP A 910 31.67 -26.28 21.59
C TRP A 910 32.29 -25.24 20.64
N TRP A 911 33.57 -25.41 20.29
CA TRP A 911 34.28 -24.49 19.39
C TRP A 911 33.73 -24.53 17.96
N SER A 912 33.19 -25.68 17.55
CA SER A 912 32.58 -25.85 16.23
C SER A 912 31.23 -25.15 16.15
N ILE A 913 30.46 -25.11 17.23
CA ILE A 913 29.22 -24.32 17.31
C ILE A 913 29.54 -22.85 17.07
N LEU A 914 30.53 -22.30 17.79
CA LEU A 914 30.95 -20.91 17.64
C LEU A 914 31.49 -20.60 16.23
N LEU A 915 32.33 -21.47 15.69
CA LEU A 915 32.91 -21.32 14.35
C LEU A 915 31.84 -21.27 13.25
N PHE A 916 30.95 -22.28 13.20
CA PHE A 916 29.94 -22.33 12.14
C PHE A 916 28.83 -21.31 12.34
N THR A 917 28.52 -20.92 13.57
CA THR A 917 27.62 -19.78 13.85
C THR A 917 28.24 -18.45 13.38
N ALA A 918 29.54 -18.23 13.56
CA ALA A 918 30.23 -17.03 13.06
C ALA A 918 30.28 -16.99 11.52
N ILE A 919 30.52 -18.14 10.87
CA ILE A 919 30.41 -18.30 9.41
C ILE A 919 28.97 -17.99 8.96
N SER A 920 27.96 -18.50 9.69
CA SER A 920 26.55 -18.23 9.41
C SER A 920 26.21 -16.73 9.52
N ALA A 921 26.71 -16.03 10.54
CA ALA A 921 26.49 -14.60 10.71
C ALA A 921 27.05 -13.76 9.54
N PHE A 922 28.21 -14.15 9.00
CA PHE A 922 28.78 -13.51 7.80
C PHE A 922 27.95 -13.80 6.53
N ILE A 923 27.56 -15.06 6.34
CA ILE A 923 26.73 -15.49 5.20
C ILE A 923 25.35 -14.81 5.25
N ALA A 924 24.74 -14.68 6.43
CA ALA A 924 23.44 -14.05 6.63
C ALA A 924 23.40 -12.57 6.19
N ILE A 925 24.53 -11.85 6.19
CA ILE A 925 24.61 -10.49 5.61
C ILE A 925 24.43 -10.57 4.09
N CYS A 926 25.17 -11.45 3.42
CA CYS A 926 25.14 -11.59 1.96
C CYS A 926 23.79 -12.12 1.46
N LEU A 927 23.25 -13.16 2.12
CA LEU A 927 21.90 -13.65 1.86
C LEU A 927 20.84 -12.60 2.20
N GLY A 928 21.07 -11.82 3.24
CA GLY A 928 20.21 -10.74 3.70
C GLY A 928 20.00 -9.65 2.66
N PHE A 929 21.08 -9.14 2.06
CA PHE A 929 20.98 -8.17 0.96
C PHE A 929 20.18 -8.72 -0.22
N ILE A 930 20.42 -9.96 -0.64
CA ILE A 930 19.72 -10.58 -1.77
C ILE A 930 18.24 -10.82 -1.43
N SER A 931 17.92 -11.33 -0.24
CA SER A 931 16.54 -11.58 0.22
C SER A 931 15.76 -10.27 0.41
N ALA A 932 16.38 -9.22 0.95
CA ALA A 932 15.72 -7.93 1.18
C ALA A 932 15.43 -7.15 -0.12
N THR A 933 16.31 -7.25 -1.13
CA THR A 933 16.17 -6.54 -2.42
C THR A 933 15.46 -7.34 -3.52
N THR A 934 15.54 -8.67 -3.51
CA THR A 934 14.92 -9.52 -4.54
C THR A 934 13.80 -10.41 -4.01
N GLY A 935 13.71 -10.62 -2.69
CA GLY A 935 12.85 -11.63 -2.06
C GLY A 935 13.41 -13.06 -2.16
N PHE A 936 14.48 -13.28 -2.92
CA PHE A 936 14.99 -14.62 -3.20
C PHE A 936 15.92 -15.13 -2.09
N ASN A 937 15.84 -16.42 -1.76
CA ASN A 937 16.63 -17.06 -0.70
C ASN A 937 17.54 -18.15 -1.28
N LEU A 938 18.86 -17.94 -1.25
CA LEU A 938 19.84 -18.91 -1.73
C LEU A 938 20.09 -20.01 -0.68
N SER A 939 20.30 -21.25 -1.11
CA SER A 939 20.65 -22.36 -0.22
C SER A 939 22.15 -22.43 0.05
N VAL A 940 22.54 -22.61 1.31
CA VAL A 940 23.96 -22.73 1.73
C VAL A 940 24.28 -24.07 2.39
N LYS A 941 23.31 -25.00 2.44
CA LYS A 941 23.39 -26.35 3.03
C LYS A 941 24.66 -27.08 2.56
N TYR A 942 24.83 -27.24 1.24
CA TYR A 942 25.95 -28.00 0.68
C TYR A 942 27.32 -27.36 0.99
N ALA A 943 27.44 -26.03 0.92
CA ALA A 943 28.69 -25.35 1.26
C ALA A 943 29.06 -25.53 2.75
N ILE A 944 28.10 -25.40 3.67
CA ILE A 944 28.32 -25.63 5.10
C ILE A 944 28.70 -27.09 5.37
N GLN A 945 28.01 -28.06 4.77
CA GLN A 945 28.30 -29.49 4.94
C GLN A 945 29.64 -29.91 4.30
N VAL A 946 30.05 -29.28 3.19
CA VAL A 946 31.39 -29.46 2.60
C VAL A 946 32.48 -28.90 3.51
N ILE A 947 32.29 -27.73 4.11
CA ILE A 947 33.26 -27.20 5.08
C ILE A 947 33.30 -28.10 6.34
N ALA A 948 32.15 -28.61 6.78
CA ALA A 948 32.06 -29.61 7.85
C ALA A 948 32.88 -30.88 7.55
N ALA A 949 32.81 -31.38 6.32
CA ALA A 949 33.51 -32.58 5.85
C ALA A 949 35.03 -32.52 6.06
N PHE A 950 35.63 -31.33 5.85
CA PHE A 950 37.07 -31.11 6.03
C PHE A 950 37.45 -30.80 7.49
N VAL A 951 36.54 -30.25 8.29
CA VAL A 951 36.78 -29.90 9.70
C VAL A 951 36.55 -31.09 10.65
N HIS A 952 35.55 -31.94 10.37
CA HIS A 952 35.19 -33.13 11.16
C HIS A 952 35.07 -34.38 10.27
N PRO A 953 36.19 -34.86 9.67
CA PRO A 953 36.15 -36.00 8.77
C PRO A 953 35.68 -37.29 9.46
N GLY A 954 34.80 -38.05 8.79
CA GLY A 954 34.31 -39.35 9.25
C GLY A 954 33.14 -39.30 10.24
N GLN A 955 32.55 -38.12 10.50
CA GLN A 955 31.54 -37.89 11.55
C GLN A 955 30.20 -37.38 10.99
N PRO A 956 29.26 -38.27 10.61
CA PRO A 956 27.98 -37.87 10.01
C PRO A 956 27.06 -37.12 10.98
N ILE A 957 27.03 -37.49 12.27
CA ILE A 957 26.23 -36.80 13.29
C ILE A 957 26.73 -35.36 13.51
N THR A 958 28.04 -35.17 13.66
CA THR A 958 28.64 -33.83 13.83
C THR A 958 28.35 -32.94 12.62
N ASN A 959 28.35 -33.49 11.40
CA ASN A 959 27.96 -32.78 10.18
C ASN A 959 26.48 -32.33 10.19
N MET A 960 25.55 -33.13 10.74
CA MET A 960 24.16 -32.67 10.95
C MET A 960 24.10 -31.43 11.87
N TYR A 961 24.81 -31.46 13.00
CA TYR A 961 24.85 -30.34 13.94
C TYR A 961 25.59 -29.11 13.40
N VAL A 962 26.61 -29.30 12.56
CA VAL A 962 27.23 -28.20 11.80
C VAL A 962 26.23 -27.59 10.81
N ASN A 963 25.43 -28.39 10.10
CA ASN A 963 24.37 -27.86 9.25
C ASN A 963 23.29 -27.12 10.06
N LEU A 964 23.01 -27.53 11.31
CA LEU A 964 22.10 -26.79 12.20
C LEU A 964 22.65 -25.38 12.52
N TYR A 965 23.86 -25.29 13.07
CA TYR A 965 24.43 -24.00 13.50
C TYR A 965 25.01 -23.15 12.36
N GLY A 966 25.28 -23.74 11.20
CA GLY A 966 25.79 -23.07 10.00
C GLY A 966 24.70 -22.66 9.00
N ASN A 967 23.81 -23.58 8.61
CA ASN A 967 22.76 -23.29 7.62
C ASN A 967 21.47 -22.77 8.27
N SER A 968 20.94 -23.44 9.31
CA SER A 968 19.66 -23.04 9.92
C SER A 968 19.73 -21.63 10.51
N THR A 969 20.81 -21.29 11.20
CA THR A 969 21.02 -19.96 11.80
C THR A 969 20.91 -18.82 10.77
N SER A 970 21.37 -19.00 9.54
CA SER A 970 21.20 -18.02 8.46
C SER A 970 19.73 -17.85 8.06
N PHE A 971 19.00 -18.95 7.85
CA PHE A 971 17.58 -18.87 7.50
C PHE A 971 16.72 -18.29 8.62
N GLN A 972 16.95 -18.69 9.87
CA GLN A 972 16.26 -18.15 11.04
C GLN A 972 16.57 -16.65 11.26
N THR A 973 17.75 -16.19 10.84
CA THR A 973 18.08 -14.76 10.78
C THR A 973 17.20 -14.05 9.74
N LEU A 974 17.07 -14.60 8.52
CA LEU A 974 16.27 -13.99 7.44
C LEU A 974 14.78 -13.92 7.78
N TYR A 975 14.20 -14.98 8.36
CA TYR A 975 12.79 -14.99 8.74
C TYR A 975 12.46 -13.93 9.81
N LEU A 976 13.31 -13.74 10.82
CA LEU A 976 13.06 -12.67 11.81
C LEU A 976 13.17 -11.27 11.18
N LEU A 977 14.14 -11.04 10.28
CA LEU A 977 14.27 -9.76 9.56
C LEU A 977 13.01 -9.45 8.71
N GLN A 978 12.47 -10.47 8.05
CA GLN A 978 11.23 -10.36 7.26
C GLN A 978 10.02 -9.99 8.15
N ASP A 979 9.82 -10.67 9.29
CA ASP A 979 8.74 -10.34 10.23
C ASP A 979 8.95 -8.98 10.94
N LEU A 980 10.19 -8.54 11.17
CA LEU A 980 10.49 -7.19 11.63
C LEU A 980 10.08 -6.13 10.58
N LYS A 981 10.29 -6.39 9.27
CA LYS A 981 9.79 -5.52 8.19
C LYS A 981 8.26 -5.54 8.10
N LEU A 982 7.62 -6.70 8.27
CA LEU A 982 6.16 -6.82 8.38
C LEU A 982 5.61 -5.89 9.48
N GLY A 983 6.26 -5.89 10.65
CA GLY A 983 5.93 -4.97 11.75
C GLY A 983 6.13 -3.48 11.40
N GLN A 984 7.22 -3.11 10.70
CA GLN A 984 7.47 -1.75 10.20
C GLN A 984 6.41 -1.30 9.19
N TYR A 985 5.88 -2.21 8.36
CA TYR A 985 4.83 -1.91 7.39
C TYR A 985 3.43 -1.79 8.03
N THR A 986 3.06 -2.66 8.98
CA THR A 986 1.73 -2.64 9.64
C THR A 986 1.66 -1.78 10.90
N LYS A 987 2.79 -1.15 11.28
CA LYS A 987 2.94 -0.28 12.45
C LYS A 987 2.76 -1.01 13.79
N LEU A 988 3.18 -2.28 13.83
CA LEU A 988 3.26 -3.07 15.05
C LEU A 988 4.48 -2.63 15.88
N PRO A 989 4.33 -2.19 17.14
CA PRO A 989 5.46 -1.66 17.92
C PRO A 989 6.56 -2.72 18.11
N PRO A 990 7.86 -2.41 17.92
CA PRO A 990 8.89 -3.44 17.76
C PRO A 990 9.03 -4.42 18.94
N ARG A 991 8.76 -3.97 20.16
CA ARG A 991 8.75 -4.81 21.38
C ARG A 991 7.64 -5.87 21.37
N TRP A 992 6.49 -5.58 20.76
CA TRP A 992 5.41 -6.56 20.58
C TRP A 992 5.72 -7.51 19.43
N THR A 993 6.37 -7.05 18.36
CA THR A 993 6.91 -7.91 17.30
C THR A 993 7.85 -8.97 17.89
N PHE A 994 8.86 -8.53 18.65
CA PHE A 994 9.79 -9.41 19.36
C PHE A 994 9.06 -10.38 20.30
N ALA A 995 8.11 -9.91 21.11
CA ALA A 995 7.35 -10.76 22.03
C ALA A 995 6.50 -11.82 21.31
N ALA A 996 5.89 -11.49 20.17
CA ALA A 996 5.12 -12.43 19.35
C ALA A 996 6.01 -13.53 18.74
N GLN A 997 7.19 -13.16 18.24
CA GLN A 997 8.19 -14.09 17.71
C GLN A 997 8.70 -15.04 18.80
N MET A 998 9.11 -14.51 19.96
CA MET A 998 9.54 -15.30 21.11
C MET A 998 8.47 -16.32 21.56
N ALA A 999 7.22 -15.89 21.67
CA ALA A 999 6.11 -16.77 22.06
C ALA A 999 5.83 -17.85 20.99
N GLY A 1000 5.85 -17.49 19.71
CA GLY A 1000 5.73 -18.43 18.59
C GLY A 1000 6.79 -19.53 18.64
N SER A 1001 8.08 -19.17 18.78
CA SER A 1001 9.17 -20.16 18.81
C SER A 1001 9.13 -21.06 20.04
N ILE A 1002 8.70 -20.56 21.20
CA ILE A 1002 8.51 -21.38 22.41
C ILE A 1002 7.45 -22.46 22.12
N ILE A 1003 6.28 -22.05 21.64
CA ILE A 1003 5.14 -22.96 21.38
C ILE A 1003 5.51 -23.95 20.29
N GLY A 1004 6.09 -23.47 19.18
CA GLY A 1004 6.58 -24.30 18.09
C GLY A 1004 7.63 -25.31 18.54
N SER A 1005 8.56 -24.95 19.44
CA SER A 1005 9.56 -25.90 19.95
C SER A 1005 8.95 -27.08 20.71
N ILE A 1006 7.89 -26.83 21.48
CA ILE A 1006 7.19 -27.83 22.30
C ILE A 1006 6.34 -28.75 21.41
N PHE A 1007 5.54 -28.17 20.51
CA PHE A 1007 4.64 -28.95 19.64
C PHE A 1007 5.39 -29.70 18.53
N ASN A 1008 6.43 -29.12 17.93
CA ASN A 1008 7.28 -29.81 16.95
C ASN A 1008 7.92 -31.07 17.57
N TYR A 1009 8.49 -30.97 18.77
CA TYR A 1009 9.06 -32.14 19.47
C TYR A 1009 7.99 -33.17 19.83
N THR A 1010 6.87 -32.74 20.42
CA THR A 1010 5.81 -33.64 20.90
C THR A 1010 5.15 -34.41 19.75
N MET A 1011 4.89 -33.74 18.62
CA MET A 1011 4.28 -34.35 17.44
C MET A 1011 5.27 -35.27 16.72
N MET A 1012 6.53 -34.86 16.53
CA MET A 1012 7.59 -35.72 16.00
C MET A 1012 7.72 -37.01 16.82
N ARG A 1013 7.84 -36.91 18.15
CA ARG A 1013 8.01 -38.09 19.02
C ARG A 1013 6.83 -39.05 18.88
N THR A 1014 5.61 -38.53 18.77
CA THR A 1014 4.39 -39.33 18.57
C THR A 1014 4.40 -40.04 17.22
N ILE A 1015 4.74 -39.33 16.14
CA ILE A 1015 4.80 -39.87 14.78
C ILE A 1015 5.89 -40.96 14.65
N VAL A 1016 7.11 -40.67 15.14
CA VAL A 1016 8.28 -41.56 15.09
C VAL A 1016 8.10 -42.80 15.96
N THR A 1017 7.48 -42.68 17.14
CA THR A 1017 7.22 -43.85 18.00
C THR A 1017 6.19 -44.79 17.37
N ASN A 1018 5.15 -44.25 16.72
CA ASN A 1018 4.02 -45.04 16.22
C ASN A 1018 4.24 -45.64 14.82
N ASN A 1019 5.06 -45.01 13.97
CA ASN A 1019 5.24 -45.41 12.56
C ASN A 1019 6.70 -45.74 12.21
N ARG A 1020 7.53 -46.10 13.20
CA ARG A 1020 9.00 -46.15 13.10
C ARG A 1020 9.52 -46.86 11.85
N ASP A 1021 9.00 -48.05 11.57
CA ASP A 1021 9.52 -48.90 10.49
C ASP A 1021 9.15 -48.37 9.10
N VAL A 1022 7.97 -47.73 8.96
CA VAL A 1022 7.56 -47.04 7.73
C VAL A 1022 8.42 -45.79 7.46
N LEU A 1023 8.86 -45.11 8.53
CA LEU A 1023 9.67 -43.89 8.44
C LEU A 1023 11.17 -44.15 8.23
N ARG A 1024 11.60 -45.42 8.12
CA ARG A 1024 12.94 -45.81 7.67
C ARG A 1024 13.03 -45.97 6.15
N ASP A 1025 11.89 -45.99 5.45
CA ASP A 1025 11.78 -46.14 4.00
C ASP A 1025 11.56 -44.77 3.31
N PRO A 1026 12.23 -44.48 2.17
CA PRO A 1026 12.07 -43.21 1.46
C PRO A 1026 10.74 -43.11 0.71
N VAL A 1027 10.20 -44.24 0.24
CA VAL A 1027 8.89 -44.33 -0.41
C VAL A 1027 7.80 -44.40 0.68
N GLY A 1028 8.01 -45.24 1.68
CA GLY A 1028 7.12 -45.42 2.82
C GLY A 1028 5.73 -45.93 2.42
N THR A 1029 4.70 -45.19 2.82
CA THR A 1029 3.28 -45.49 2.53
C THR A 1029 2.58 -44.25 1.97
N ARG A 1030 1.37 -44.42 1.41
CA ARG A 1030 0.52 -43.30 0.95
C ARG A 1030 0.21 -42.24 2.02
N VAL A 1031 0.40 -42.56 3.31
CA VAL A 1031 0.11 -41.64 4.43
C VAL A 1031 1.39 -41.05 5.05
N TRP A 1032 2.41 -41.89 5.28
CA TRP A 1032 3.67 -41.53 5.96
C TRP A 1032 4.89 -41.97 5.17
N SER A 1033 5.93 -41.13 5.10
CA SER A 1033 7.23 -41.43 4.49
C SER A 1033 8.36 -40.74 5.28
N GLY A 1034 9.53 -41.40 5.32
CA GLY A 1034 10.75 -40.85 5.95
C GLY A 1034 11.55 -39.89 5.07
N TRP A 1035 11.13 -39.59 3.83
CA TRP A 1035 12.03 -39.12 2.77
C TRP A 1035 12.85 -37.86 3.12
N ILE A 1036 12.27 -36.85 3.79
CA ILE A 1036 12.99 -35.63 4.19
C ILE A 1036 14.11 -35.98 5.19
N ILE A 1037 13.77 -36.75 6.22
CA ILE A 1037 14.70 -37.15 7.29
C ILE A 1037 15.81 -38.05 6.71
N GLN A 1038 15.45 -38.94 5.77
CA GLN A 1038 16.41 -39.79 5.07
C GLN A 1038 17.27 -39.02 4.05
N GLN A 1039 16.75 -37.96 3.42
CA GLN A 1039 17.55 -37.06 2.60
C GLN A 1039 18.60 -36.37 3.48
N TYR A 1040 18.21 -35.85 4.65
CA TYR A 1040 19.17 -35.30 5.61
C TYR A 1040 20.19 -36.33 6.08
N ASN A 1041 19.78 -37.57 6.39
CA ASN A 1041 20.72 -38.63 6.76
C ASN A 1041 21.70 -38.93 5.61
N SER A 1042 21.19 -39.19 4.41
CA SER A 1042 22.00 -39.55 3.24
C SER A 1042 22.97 -38.44 2.84
N THR A 1043 22.55 -37.16 2.84
CA THR A 1043 23.47 -36.03 2.62
C THR A 1043 24.52 -35.94 3.73
N SER A 1044 24.15 -36.22 4.99
CA SER A 1044 25.06 -36.11 6.12
C SER A 1044 26.06 -37.25 6.22
N VAL A 1045 25.69 -38.46 5.79
CA VAL A 1045 26.59 -39.60 5.56
C VAL A 1045 27.53 -39.33 4.39
N ALA A 1046 27.02 -38.87 3.24
CA ALA A 1046 27.84 -38.55 2.08
C ALA A 1046 28.91 -37.46 2.37
N MET A 1047 28.48 -36.34 2.96
CA MET A 1047 29.39 -35.23 3.28
C MET A 1047 30.21 -35.48 4.55
N GLY A 1048 29.65 -36.11 5.58
CA GLY A 1048 30.27 -36.24 6.89
C GLY A 1048 31.10 -37.51 7.07
N ALA A 1049 30.58 -38.67 6.64
CA ALA A 1049 31.34 -39.92 6.66
C ALA A 1049 32.30 -39.99 5.46
N PHE A 1050 31.76 -39.96 4.24
CA PHE A 1050 32.54 -40.09 2.99
C PHE A 1050 33.20 -38.80 2.49
N GLY A 1051 33.15 -37.72 3.29
CA GLY A 1051 33.61 -36.38 2.92
C GLY A 1051 35.00 -36.32 2.28
N LYS A 1052 35.97 -37.02 2.90
CA LYS A 1052 37.35 -37.08 2.39
C LYS A 1052 37.45 -37.87 1.08
N GLU A 1053 36.80 -39.02 0.98
CA GLU A 1053 36.98 -39.95 -0.15
C GLU A 1053 36.14 -39.60 -1.39
N LEU A 1054 35.13 -38.73 -1.26
CA LEU A 1054 34.33 -38.24 -2.39
C LEU A 1054 34.78 -36.87 -2.92
N PHE A 1055 35.18 -35.95 -2.03
CA PHE A 1055 35.28 -34.52 -2.34
C PHE A 1055 36.71 -33.94 -2.27
N THR A 1056 37.74 -34.72 -1.93
CA THR A 1056 39.14 -34.28 -2.06
C THR A 1056 39.61 -34.23 -3.51
N PHE A 1057 40.65 -33.44 -3.79
CA PHE A 1057 41.23 -33.32 -5.12
C PHE A 1057 41.71 -34.68 -5.66
N GLY A 1058 41.23 -35.06 -6.85
CA GLY A 1058 41.48 -36.36 -7.47
C GLY A 1058 40.33 -37.37 -7.34
N ASN A 1059 39.42 -37.18 -6.38
CA ASN A 1059 38.24 -38.05 -6.20
C ASN A 1059 37.01 -37.58 -7.01
N PRO A 1060 36.00 -38.43 -7.25
CA PRO A 1060 34.99 -38.22 -8.30
C PRO A 1060 34.20 -36.90 -8.22
N TYR A 1061 34.02 -36.33 -7.02
CA TYR A 1061 33.18 -35.15 -6.79
C TYR A 1061 33.99 -33.91 -6.32
N TRP A 1062 35.32 -33.90 -6.51
CA TRP A 1062 36.22 -32.82 -6.09
C TRP A 1062 35.83 -31.40 -6.55
N LEU A 1063 35.08 -31.30 -7.65
CA LEU A 1063 34.64 -30.04 -8.21
C LEU A 1063 33.53 -29.35 -7.39
N ILE A 1064 32.76 -30.10 -6.57
CA ILE A 1064 31.67 -29.54 -5.75
C ILE A 1064 32.20 -28.56 -4.68
N PRO A 1065 33.24 -28.88 -3.88
CA PRO A 1065 33.89 -27.87 -3.02
C PRO A 1065 34.52 -26.72 -3.81
N PHE A 1066 35.23 -27.04 -4.90
CA PHE A 1066 35.96 -26.04 -5.68
C PHE A 1066 35.04 -25.02 -6.37
N ALA A 1067 33.79 -25.38 -6.62
CA ALA A 1067 32.74 -24.51 -7.15
C ALA A 1067 32.54 -23.22 -6.33
N ILE A 1068 32.76 -23.22 -5.00
CA ILE A 1068 32.64 -21.99 -4.21
C ILE A 1068 33.66 -20.94 -4.70
N PHE A 1069 34.90 -21.36 -4.95
CA PHE A 1069 35.95 -20.46 -5.44
C PHE A 1069 35.71 -20.00 -6.87
N LEU A 1070 35.25 -20.90 -7.76
CA LEU A 1070 34.82 -20.54 -9.12
C LEU A 1070 33.66 -19.51 -9.10
N GLY A 1071 32.73 -19.66 -8.15
CA GLY A 1071 31.62 -18.74 -7.94
C GLY A 1071 32.06 -17.31 -7.66
N LEU A 1072 33.15 -17.10 -6.90
CA LEU A 1072 33.70 -15.77 -6.60
C LEU A 1072 34.00 -14.96 -7.87
N PHE A 1073 34.41 -15.62 -8.96
CA PHE A 1073 34.77 -14.93 -10.20
C PHE A 1073 33.57 -14.63 -11.10
N ALA A 1074 32.45 -15.32 -10.94
CA ALA A 1074 31.30 -15.22 -11.85
C ALA A 1074 30.65 -13.82 -11.94
N PRO A 1075 30.58 -12.99 -10.87
CA PRO A 1075 30.07 -11.62 -10.97
C PRO A 1075 31.03 -10.63 -11.66
N LEU A 1076 32.33 -10.93 -11.70
CA LEU A 1076 33.35 -9.98 -12.16
C LEU A 1076 33.16 -9.53 -13.62
N PRO A 1077 32.92 -10.40 -14.62
CA PRO A 1077 32.71 -9.96 -15.99
C PRO A 1077 31.57 -8.97 -16.15
N PHE A 1078 30.43 -9.21 -15.48
CA PHE A 1078 29.27 -8.31 -15.55
C PHE A 1078 29.56 -6.95 -14.91
N TRP A 1079 30.22 -6.93 -13.74
CA TRP A 1079 30.62 -5.69 -13.09
C TRP A 1079 31.69 -4.91 -13.88
N LEU A 1080 32.65 -5.60 -14.50
CA LEU A 1080 33.65 -5.00 -15.39
C LEU A 1080 32.99 -4.39 -16.62
N ILE A 1081 32.02 -5.09 -17.25
CA ILE A 1081 31.22 -4.57 -18.35
C ILE A 1081 30.45 -3.31 -17.92
N HIS A 1082 29.80 -3.33 -16.76
CA HIS A 1082 29.09 -2.16 -16.23
C HIS A 1082 30.03 -0.98 -15.94
N ARG A 1083 31.23 -1.24 -15.40
CA ARG A 1083 32.21 -0.23 -15.00
C ARG A 1083 32.93 0.43 -16.17
N TYR A 1084 33.22 -0.31 -17.24
CA TYR A 1084 33.95 0.20 -18.41
C TYR A 1084 33.05 0.58 -19.60
N SER A 1085 31.78 0.15 -19.63
CA SER A 1085 30.82 0.62 -20.63
C SER A 1085 30.38 2.07 -20.35
N PRO A 1086 30.09 2.88 -21.39
CA PRO A 1086 29.42 4.16 -21.20
C PRO A 1086 28.07 3.97 -20.50
N LYS A 1087 27.78 4.76 -19.45
CA LYS A 1087 26.61 4.56 -18.56
C LYS A 1087 25.24 4.57 -19.27
N ALA A 1088 25.12 5.22 -20.42
CA ALA A 1088 23.91 5.21 -21.25
C ALA A 1088 23.75 3.96 -22.12
N SER A 1089 24.81 3.18 -22.31
CA SER A 1089 24.83 1.98 -23.16
C SER A 1089 23.81 0.93 -22.69
N TRP A 1090 23.29 0.16 -23.63
CA TRP A 1090 22.43 -0.98 -23.32
C TRP A 1090 23.19 -2.06 -22.53
N LEU A 1091 24.49 -2.24 -22.80
CA LEU A 1091 25.36 -3.19 -22.08
C LEU A 1091 25.50 -2.83 -20.59
N ALA A 1092 25.71 -1.55 -20.28
CA ALA A 1092 25.82 -1.08 -18.90
C ALA A 1092 24.53 -1.31 -18.11
N ARG A 1093 23.37 -1.09 -18.75
CA ARG A 1093 22.05 -1.35 -18.16
C ARG A 1093 21.76 -2.84 -18.02
N ALA A 1094 21.99 -3.64 -19.05
CA ALA A 1094 21.80 -5.09 -19.01
C ALA A 1094 22.65 -5.74 -17.91
N ALA A 1095 23.92 -5.37 -17.79
CA ALA A 1095 24.82 -5.87 -16.75
C ALA A 1095 24.38 -5.53 -15.32
N ALA A 1096 23.64 -4.43 -15.12
CA ALA A 1096 23.11 -4.04 -13.81
C ALA A 1096 21.86 -4.84 -13.38
N TYR A 1097 21.09 -5.39 -14.33
CA TYR A 1097 19.95 -6.27 -14.03
C TYR A 1097 20.35 -7.76 -13.92
N ILE A 1098 21.59 -8.14 -14.23
CA ILE A 1098 22.08 -9.52 -14.15
C ILE A 1098 22.48 -9.86 -12.70
N ASN A 1099 21.53 -10.42 -11.95
CA ASN A 1099 21.80 -11.00 -10.63
C ASN A 1099 22.46 -12.38 -10.79
N THR A 1100 23.80 -12.39 -10.84
CA THR A 1100 24.62 -13.59 -11.07
C THR A 1100 24.33 -14.77 -10.14
N PRO A 1101 24.27 -14.63 -8.79
CA PRO A 1101 24.05 -15.78 -7.91
C PRO A 1101 22.67 -16.42 -8.09
N ILE A 1102 21.61 -15.63 -8.36
CA ILE A 1102 20.27 -16.16 -8.66
C ILE A 1102 20.29 -16.98 -9.96
N ILE A 1103 20.92 -16.46 -11.02
CA ILE A 1103 21.05 -17.18 -12.30
C ILE A 1103 21.77 -18.51 -12.12
N LEU A 1104 22.90 -18.52 -11.39
CA LEU A 1104 23.68 -19.72 -11.11
C LEU A 1104 22.87 -20.77 -10.35
N LEU A 1105 22.11 -20.37 -9.33
CA LEU A 1105 21.27 -21.30 -8.58
C LEU A 1105 20.23 -21.99 -9.50
N TYR A 1106 19.54 -21.19 -10.33
CA TYR A 1106 18.48 -21.70 -11.21
C TYR A 1106 18.96 -22.69 -12.28
N ILE A 1107 20.25 -22.73 -12.61
CA ILE A 1107 20.83 -23.76 -13.49
C ILE A 1107 20.69 -25.17 -12.88
N GLY A 1108 20.71 -25.29 -11.54
CA GLY A 1108 20.64 -26.56 -10.82
C GLY A 1108 19.42 -26.71 -9.91
N TYR A 1109 18.35 -25.95 -10.15
CA TYR A 1109 17.17 -25.91 -9.28
C TYR A 1109 16.08 -26.94 -9.62
N LEU A 1110 16.07 -27.44 -10.86
CA LEU A 1110 15.10 -28.43 -11.37
C LEU A 1110 15.31 -29.92 -10.97
N PRO A 1111 16.46 -30.42 -10.45
CA PRO A 1111 16.74 -31.86 -10.44
C PRO A 1111 16.16 -32.64 -9.24
N TYR A 1112 15.09 -32.13 -8.62
CA TYR A 1112 14.33 -32.77 -7.56
C TYR A 1112 12.91 -32.18 -7.47
N SER A 1113 11.97 -32.91 -6.84
CA SER A 1113 10.55 -32.51 -6.69
C SER A 1113 9.74 -32.53 -8.00
N VAL A 1114 8.58 -31.88 -7.99
CA VAL A 1114 7.65 -31.68 -9.13
C VAL A 1114 8.00 -30.37 -9.86
N ASN A 1115 8.01 -30.38 -11.20
CA ASN A 1115 8.50 -29.27 -12.04
C ASN A 1115 7.47 -28.65 -13.01
N GLY A 1116 6.22 -29.16 -13.09
CA GLY A 1116 5.23 -28.74 -14.09
C GLY A 1116 4.76 -27.28 -13.99
N GLN A 1117 5.14 -26.56 -12.93
CA GLN A 1117 4.74 -25.18 -12.67
C GLN A 1117 5.54 -24.12 -13.42
N TRP A 1118 6.80 -24.38 -13.81
CA TRP A 1118 7.73 -23.31 -14.18
C TRP A 1118 7.33 -22.51 -15.42
N TRP A 1119 6.71 -23.15 -16.44
CA TRP A 1119 6.21 -22.44 -17.61
C TRP A 1119 4.92 -21.67 -17.34
N SER A 1120 4.06 -22.14 -16.44
CA SER A 1120 2.91 -21.35 -15.96
C SER A 1120 3.38 -20.13 -15.17
N CYS A 1121 4.40 -20.27 -14.32
CA CYS A 1121 5.03 -19.15 -13.63
C CYS A 1121 5.60 -18.12 -14.62
N LEU A 1122 6.27 -18.57 -15.70
CA LEU A 1122 6.78 -17.71 -16.76
C LEU A 1122 5.66 -16.90 -17.45
N VAL A 1123 4.57 -17.56 -17.85
CA VAL A 1123 3.44 -16.93 -18.55
C VAL A 1123 2.69 -15.96 -17.63
N ILE A 1124 2.41 -16.35 -16.40
CA ILE A 1124 1.69 -15.52 -15.41
C ILE A 1124 2.57 -14.33 -14.98
N GLY A 1125 3.88 -14.54 -14.82
CA GLY A 1125 4.84 -13.48 -14.53
C GLY A 1125 4.95 -12.47 -15.68
N PHE A 1126 4.96 -12.92 -16.93
CA PHE A 1126 4.91 -12.01 -18.08
C PHE A 1126 3.58 -11.23 -18.14
N ALA A 1127 2.45 -11.90 -17.93
CA ALA A 1127 1.13 -11.27 -17.91
C ALA A 1127 0.97 -10.22 -16.80
N SER A 1128 1.54 -10.46 -15.61
CA SER A 1128 1.55 -9.53 -14.49
C SER A 1128 2.61 -8.42 -14.64
N GLN A 1129 3.88 -8.80 -14.63
CA GLN A 1129 5.02 -7.87 -14.46
C GLN A 1129 5.41 -7.14 -15.73
N TYR A 1130 5.09 -7.65 -16.91
CA TYR A 1130 5.28 -6.91 -18.17
C TYR A 1130 3.95 -6.33 -18.67
N TRP A 1131 2.95 -7.15 -18.94
CA TRP A 1131 1.70 -6.68 -19.56
C TRP A 1131 0.85 -5.83 -18.61
N ALA A 1132 0.48 -6.33 -17.42
CA ALA A 1132 -0.41 -5.58 -16.52
C ALA A 1132 0.29 -4.34 -15.92
N ARG A 1133 1.57 -4.46 -15.55
CA ARG A 1133 2.38 -3.33 -15.04
C ARG A 1133 2.49 -2.18 -16.04
N SER A 1134 2.71 -2.45 -17.34
CA SER A 1134 2.86 -1.42 -18.37
C SER A 1134 1.53 -0.95 -18.98
N ARG A 1135 0.59 -1.85 -19.30
CA ARG A 1135 -0.68 -1.53 -19.99
C ARG A 1135 -1.82 -1.17 -19.04
N ARG A 1136 -1.75 -1.59 -17.77
CA ARG A 1136 -2.82 -1.41 -16.77
C ARG A 1136 -2.27 -1.05 -15.36
N PRO A 1137 -1.36 -0.06 -15.21
CA PRO A 1137 -0.71 0.24 -13.93
C PRO A 1137 -1.68 0.49 -12.77
N LYS A 1138 -2.82 1.14 -13.01
CA LYS A 1138 -3.89 1.32 -12.00
C LYS A 1138 -4.51 0.02 -11.49
N TRP A 1139 -4.62 -1.02 -12.33
CA TRP A 1139 -5.06 -2.35 -11.89
C TRP A 1139 -3.94 -3.07 -11.15
N PHE A 1140 -2.71 -3.02 -11.67
CA PHE A 1140 -1.54 -3.64 -11.06
C PHE A 1140 -1.32 -3.15 -9.61
N LYS A 1141 -1.22 -1.83 -9.41
CA LYS A 1141 -1.09 -1.20 -8.07
C LYS A 1141 -2.24 -1.56 -7.13
N LYS A 1142 -3.49 -1.61 -7.63
CA LYS A 1142 -4.69 -1.79 -6.80
C LYS A 1142 -5.00 -3.25 -6.44
N TYR A 1143 -4.74 -4.19 -7.35
CA TYR A 1143 -5.23 -5.56 -7.26
C TYR A 1143 -4.16 -6.65 -7.31
N ASN A 1144 -3.06 -6.52 -8.06
CA ASN A 1144 -2.15 -7.64 -8.35
C ASN A 1144 -1.65 -8.41 -7.11
N TYR A 1145 -1.16 -7.70 -6.08
CA TYR A 1145 -0.69 -8.31 -4.83
C TYR A 1145 -1.83 -8.89 -3.97
N LEU A 1146 -3.05 -8.35 -4.11
CA LEU A 1146 -4.26 -8.88 -3.47
C LEU A 1146 -4.81 -10.10 -4.21
N THR A 1147 -4.63 -10.18 -5.54
CA THR A 1147 -4.88 -11.37 -6.35
C THR A 1147 -3.98 -12.51 -5.90
N SER A 1148 -2.67 -12.28 -5.71
CA SER A 1148 -1.77 -13.29 -5.12
C SER A 1148 -2.29 -13.74 -3.77
N ALA A 1149 -2.51 -12.81 -2.83
CA ALA A 1149 -2.95 -13.16 -1.49
C ALA A 1149 -4.29 -13.95 -1.46
N ALA A 1150 -5.20 -13.70 -2.41
CA ALA A 1150 -6.45 -14.45 -2.56
C ALA A 1150 -6.24 -15.85 -3.16
N LEU A 1151 -5.38 -15.97 -4.19
CA LEU A 1151 -5.04 -17.24 -4.82
C LEU A 1151 -4.27 -18.15 -3.85
N ASP A 1152 -3.25 -17.59 -3.20
CA ASP A 1152 -2.43 -18.23 -2.17
C ASP A 1152 -3.28 -18.66 -0.96
N GLY A 1153 -4.20 -17.80 -0.53
CA GLY A 1153 -5.11 -18.08 0.59
C GLY A 1153 -6.12 -19.19 0.29
N GLY A 1154 -6.85 -19.09 -0.82
CA GLY A 1154 -7.94 -20.03 -1.12
C GLY A 1154 -7.43 -21.44 -1.46
N SER A 1155 -6.33 -21.53 -2.21
CA SER A 1155 -5.69 -22.81 -2.57
C SER A 1155 -5.17 -23.57 -1.34
N GLN A 1156 -4.60 -22.87 -0.36
CA GLN A 1156 -4.09 -23.49 0.87
C GLN A 1156 -5.21 -23.98 1.81
N VAL A 1157 -6.37 -23.29 1.85
CA VAL A 1157 -7.53 -23.75 2.64
C VAL A 1157 -8.10 -25.05 2.09
N ILE A 1158 -8.27 -25.19 0.77
CA ILE A 1158 -8.75 -26.45 0.17
C ILE A 1158 -7.69 -27.55 0.23
N MET A 1159 -6.40 -27.25 0.09
CA MET A 1159 -5.33 -28.24 0.32
C MET A 1159 -5.31 -28.77 1.75
N PHE A 1160 -5.55 -27.93 2.75
CA PHE A 1160 -5.72 -28.37 4.13
C PHE A 1160 -6.93 -29.32 4.27
N ILE A 1161 -8.09 -28.94 3.72
CA ILE A 1161 -9.30 -29.78 3.77
C ILE A 1161 -9.08 -31.12 3.07
N LEU A 1162 -8.55 -31.12 1.84
CA LEU A 1162 -8.24 -32.35 1.10
C LEU A 1162 -7.22 -33.22 1.84
N SER A 1163 -6.19 -32.61 2.43
CA SER A 1163 -5.18 -33.34 3.21
C SER A 1163 -5.80 -34.19 4.32
N PHE A 1164 -6.74 -33.63 5.10
CA PHE A 1164 -7.37 -34.34 6.22
C PHE A 1164 -8.58 -35.19 5.83
N ALA A 1165 -9.42 -34.74 4.91
CA ALA A 1165 -10.69 -35.39 4.57
C ALA A 1165 -10.60 -36.40 3.41
N VAL A 1166 -9.53 -36.35 2.59
CA VAL A 1166 -9.39 -37.16 1.37
C VAL A 1166 -8.04 -37.87 1.31
N PHE A 1167 -6.92 -37.16 1.51
CA PHE A 1167 -5.56 -37.73 1.48
C PHE A 1167 -5.09 -38.32 2.82
N GLY A 1168 -6.03 -38.78 3.66
CA GLY A 1168 -5.74 -39.59 4.84
C GLY A 1168 -4.88 -38.96 5.95
N ALA A 1169 -4.71 -37.63 6.03
CA ALA A 1169 -4.01 -37.03 7.18
C ALA A 1169 -4.79 -37.15 8.51
N SER A 1170 -6.07 -37.57 8.47
CA SER A 1170 -6.85 -38.01 9.64
C SER A 1170 -6.96 -39.54 9.80
N GLY A 1171 -6.37 -40.33 8.89
CA GLY A 1171 -6.52 -41.79 8.84
C GLY A 1171 -6.71 -42.31 7.42
N ASN A 1172 -7.96 -42.62 7.05
CA ASN A 1172 -8.28 -43.26 5.78
C ASN A 1172 -8.09 -42.30 4.59
N ALA A 1173 -7.29 -42.71 3.61
CA ALA A 1173 -7.28 -42.08 2.29
C ALA A 1173 -8.42 -42.60 1.42
N VAL A 1174 -8.98 -41.74 0.57
CA VAL A 1174 -9.95 -42.10 -0.47
C VAL A 1174 -9.35 -41.73 -1.81
N ASP A 1175 -8.95 -42.74 -2.59
CA ASP A 1175 -8.41 -42.53 -3.93
C ASP A 1175 -9.56 -42.28 -4.92
N PHE A 1176 -9.40 -41.32 -5.84
CA PHE A 1176 -10.37 -41.10 -6.91
C PHE A 1176 -10.29 -42.25 -7.94
N PRO A 1177 -11.41 -42.71 -8.55
CA PRO A 1177 -11.36 -43.74 -9.57
C PRO A 1177 -10.38 -43.43 -10.71
N ASN A 1178 -9.69 -44.45 -11.22
CA ASN A 1178 -8.73 -44.31 -12.31
C ASN A 1178 -9.46 -44.07 -13.64
N TRP A 1179 -9.04 -43.06 -14.40
CA TRP A 1179 -9.61 -42.68 -15.69
C TRP A 1179 -8.60 -41.91 -16.55
N TRP A 1180 -9.03 -41.27 -17.65
CA TRP A 1180 -8.09 -40.59 -18.57
C TRP A 1180 -7.26 -39.47 -17.90
N GLY A 1181 -7.88 -38.68 -17.02
CA GLY A 1181 -7.22 -37.62 -16.25
C GLY A 1181 -6.57 -38.08 -14.93
N ASN A 1182 -6.69 -39.36 -14.58
CA ASN A 1182 -6.11 -40.01 -13.40
C ASN A 1182 -5.59 -41.42 -13.77
N PRO A 1183 -4.41 -41.53 -14.42
CA PRO A 1183 -3.92 -42.80 -14.94
C PRO A 1183 -3.34 -43.72 -13.85
N ALA A 1184 -3.56 -45.03 -13.98
CA ALA A 1184 -3.06 -46.02 -13.02
C ALA A 1184 -1.61 -46.49 -13.26
N ASN A 1185 -1.17 -46.51 -14.54
CA ASN A 1185 0.07 -47.16 -14.99
C ASN A 1185 1.01 -46.19 -15.75
N LEU A 1186 0.77 -44.89 -15.66
CA LEU A 1186 1.57 -43.81 -16.28
C LEU A 1186 1.76 -42.70 -15.24
N SER A 1187 2.71 -41.79 -15.47
CA SER A 1187 2.77 -40.57 -14.67
C SER A 1187 1.48 -39.74 -14.83
N VAL A 1188 1.25 -38.82 -13.89
CA VAL A 1188 0.10 -37.90 -13.84
C VAL A 1188 -0.08 -37.11 -15.14
N ASP A 1189 1.02 -36.70 -15.78
CA ASP A 1189 1.04 -35.97 -17.06
C ASP A 1189 0.97 -36.88 -18.31
N ARG A 1190 0.80 -38.19 -18.08
CA ARG A 1190 0.81 -39.31 -19.03
C ARG A 1190 2.16 -39.62 -19.69
N CYS A 1191 3.28 -39.06 -19.20
CA CYS A 1191 4.60 -39.59 -19.53
C CYS A 1191 4.83 -40.99 -18.92
N ALA A 1192 5.94 -41.64 -19.30
CA ALA A 1192 6.33 -42.93 -18.73
C ALA A 1192 6.53 -42.78 -17.21
N ALA A 1193 6.15 -43.79 -16.43
CA ALA A 1193 6.34 -43.75 -14.98
C ALA A 1193 7.84 -43.67 -14.59
N THR A 1194 8.11 -43.33 -13.34
CA THR A 1194 9.37 -43.64 -12.67
C THR A 1194 9.25 -45.02 -12.03
N ASP A 1195 10.25 -45.87 -12.31
CA ASP A 1195 10.45 -47.19 -11.69
C ASP A 1195 11.08 -47.06 -10.28
#